data_AF-A0A8H7EFL0-F1
#
_entry.id   AF-A0A8H7EFL0-F1
#
_cell.length_a   1.000
_cell.length_b   1.000
_cell.length_c   1.000
_cell.angle_alpha   90.00
_cell.angle_beta   90.00
_cell.angle_gamma   90.00
#
_symmetry.space_group_name_H-M   'P 1'
#
loop_
_entity.id
_entity.type
_entity.pdbx_description
1 polymer ?
#
loop_
_entity_poly.entity_id
_entity_poly.type
_entity_poly.pdbx_seq_one_letter_code
_entity_poly.pdbx_strand_id
1 'polypeptide(L)'
;MATPLPLIPWSKTSILTSRMHLDASRIAQHAALDLFVLGFAEQAFILLETVHEYGIDTKTKDYYGATISRQLTGAWGASDSFPSWADEAGDEDMDCISTTGLPKDLTVKAEEHELNKEDVKFACERLNAKPDAIYGIPEESMTLGAVAQVAYLAGEEDLATSLIEKNMKEFYQYLLDNFNNPDISGDETRQWLERRQGLQHCDAIWETLRELDLGEVFGVRISDVEDYVKEGCKKYPCALFKQRSTEGPMRLYSSKTMAELVQMIEENVLAERADNGEDETSPVLNSGASEDQIAALEKRLSASHAEGGLDDTDVALPSGNLPDEYKDFLRASNGIDEDLFFSTEDVDTEGRWMVDLDYNLFPIEGKECLLYGADRDFDEIKLGDYTCITIGTGDHEGNVTLIPPTSVRPIIDSFEKAYAEASENNKKVYERAALDIYGGIEELRALEWLCIEFQHSAYEQRIWGGLKLFLEEYVKREVDERKKAERRQRRDAKERGESKARKRKREDGQSVVDDDNKSGTDAKIIAVDYTKPDSIARALEENRIDTVISTLGSMSGTDPEMALIEAANKSSITQRYIPSTWGIKYTPEVAEIFSIAKGKISYLDALEKTSLQYTCVINGFFLDYFVEPYVKSYLTGLTLAIDIANKAAAIPGSGNVPVVFTYSFDIGRFVAALLGQTSWEKESYIIGDKITLNEFLAIAEEARGTKFETTYDSLEKLRTYQVTELPAHLPMYPYFPKQMLQGMCAVFGILFEEGFFDFEPEKSLNDQFPEITTRKIRDLVSEAWRGK
;
A
#
# COMPACT_ATOMS: atom_id res chain seq x y z
N MET A 1 33.14 5.12 -20.84
CA MET A 1 31.72 4.82 -20.64
C MET A 1 31.65 3.39 -20.14
N ALA A 2 30.90 3.12 -19.08
CA ALA A 2 30.69 1.75 -18.63
C ALA A 2 30.10 0.93 -19.78
N THR A 3 30.63 -0.26 -20.00
CA THR A 3 30.04 -1.21 -20.96
C THR A 3 28.64 -1.55 -20.45
N PRO A 4 27.57 -1.41 -21.25
CA PRO A 4 26.24 -1.83 -20.83
C PRO A 4 26.26 -3.31 -20.43
N LEU A 5 25.75 -3.60 -19.25
CA LEU A 5 25.57 -4.96 -18.75
C LEU A 5 24.07 -5.28 -18.74
N PRO A 6 23.67 -6.56 -18.86
CA PRO A 6 22.30 -6.97 -18.63
C PRO A 6 21.97 -6.96 -17.12
N LEU A 7 22.20 -5.82 -16.47
CA LEU A 7 22.04 -5.57 -15.02
C LEU A 7 21.44 -4.18 -14.82
N ILE A 8 20.82 -3.95 -13.67
CA ILE A 8 20.37 -2.61 -13.28
C ILE A 8 21.59 -1.78 -12.82
N PRO A 9 21.88 -0.62 -13.44
CA PRO A 9 23.00 0.22 -13.04
C PRO A 9 22.81 0.77 -11.62
N TRP A 10 23.86 0.77 -10.79
CA TRP A 10 23.83 1.36 -9.45
C TRP A 10 23.40 2.84 -9.45
N SER A 11 23.79 3.59 -10.48
CA SER A 11 23.36 4.99 -10.67
C SER A 11 21.85 5.20 -10.84
N LYS A 12 21.09 4.13 -11.09
CA LYS A 12 19.63 4.13 -11.19
C LYS A 12 18.92 3.56 -9.97
N THR A 13 19.67 3.09 -8.97
CA THR A 13 19.10 2.54 -7.73
C THR A 13 19.18 3.56 -6.60
N SER A 14 18.39 3.35 -5.56
CA SER A 14 18.42 4.17 -4.35
C SER A 14 19.45 3.69 -3.33
N ILE A 15 20.40 2.81 -3.67
CA ILE A 15 21.27 2.12 -2.69
C ILE A 15 21.97 3.05 -1.70
N LEU A 16 22.37 4.26 -2.13
CA LEU A 16 22.99 5.25 -1.25
C LEU A 16 21.99 6.11 -0.47
N THR A 17 20.80 6.33 -1.03
CA THR A 17 19.82 7.31 -0.54
C THR A 17 18.64 6.65 0.18
N SER A 18 18.53 5.32 0.14
CA SER A 18 17.50 4.56 0.83
C SER A 18 17.54 4.88 2.32
N ARG A 19 16.41 5.32 2.86
CA ARG A 19 16.30 5.71 4.27
C ARG A 19 16.56 4.52 5.18
N MET A 20 16.00 3.35 4.89
CA MET A 20 16.23 2.11 5.62
C MET A 20 17.38 1.31 5.04
N HIS A 21 18.25 0.76 5.90
CA HIS A 21 19.35 -0.10 5.46
C HIS A 21 18.85 -1.38 4.77
N LEU A 22 17.69 -1.89 5.20
CA LEU A 22 17.06 -3.07 4.60
C LEU A 22 16.76 -2.88 3.10
N ASP A 23 16.34 -1.69 2.68
CA ASP A 23 16.08 -1.40 1.26
C ASP A 23 17.37 -1.44 0.43
N ALA A 24 18.43 -0.79 0.93
CA ALA A 24 19.75 -0.82 0.30
C ALA A 24 20.28 -2.26 0.20
N SER A 25 19.96 -3.08 1.20
CA SER A 25 20.31 -4.49 1.27
C SER A 25 19.59 -5.30 0.22
N ARG A 26 18.26 -5.13 0.08
CA ARG A 26 17.45 -5.78 -0.97
C ARG A 26 17.96 -5.44 -2.38
N ILE A 27 18.34 -4.19 -2.62
CA ILE A 27 18.93 -3.78 -3.91
C ILE A 27 20.21 -4.58 -4.20
N ALA A 28 21.11 -4.73 -3.22
CA ALA A 28 22.32 -5.52 -3.36
C ALA A 28 22.03 -7.02 -3.55
N GLN A 29 21.02 -7.56 -2.86
CA GLN A 29 20.60 -8.95 -2.98
C GLN A 29 20.01 -9.26 -4.38
N HIS A 30 19.17 -8.39 -4.90
CA HIS A 30 18.64 -8.54 -6.26
C HIS A 30 19.74 -8.49 -7.31
N ALA A 31 20.73 -7.61 -7.15
CA ALA A 31 21.90 -7.60 -8.01
C ALA A 31 22.70 -8.93 -7.91
N ALA A 32 22.81 -9.53 -6.72
CA ALA A 32 23.44 -10.84 -6.57
C ALA A 32 22.63 -11.96 -7.25
N LEU A 33 21.30 -11.95 -7.16
CA LEU A 33 20.43 -12.87 -7.89
C LEU A 33 20.60 -12.74 -9.40
N ASP A 34 20.65 -11.51 -9.92
CA ASP A 34 20.89 -11.26 -11.34
C ASP A 34 22.28 -11.79 -11.79
N LEU A 35 23.29 -11.71 -10.92
CA LEU A 35 24.61 -12.31 -11.18
C LEU A 35 24.56 -13.84 -11.23
N PHE A 36 23.79 -14.51 -10.36
CA PHE A 36 23.57 -15.96 -10.45
C PHE A 36 22.90 -16.34 -11.76
N VAL A 37 21.86 -15.61 -12.16
CA VAL A 37 21.15 -15.83 -13.43
C VAL A 37 22.09 -15.70 -14.63
N LEU A 38 23.06 -14.79 -14.57
CA LEU A 38 24.07 -14.58 -15.60
C LEU A 38 25.26 -15.55 -15.54
N GLY A 39 25.30 -16.49 -14.57
CA GLY A 39 26.40 -17.45 -14.43
C GLY A 39 27.62 -16.94 -13.63
N PHE A 40 27.53 -15.77 -12.99
CA PHE A 40 28.62 -15.15 -12.22
C PHE A 40 28.50 -15.40 -10.71
N ALA A 41 28.42 -16.67 -10.33
CA ALA A 41 28.21 -17.10 -8.94
C ALA A 41 29.27 -16.53 -7.97
N GLU A 42 30.56 -16.61 -8.32
CA GLU A 42 31.65 -16.07 -7.49
C GLU A 42 31.47 -14.58 -7.16
N GLN A 43 31.06 -13.79 -8.16
CA GLN A 43 30.83 -12.35 -8.01
C GLN A 43 29.57 -12.07 -7.19
N ALA A 44 28.52 -12.88 -7.34
CA ALA A 44 27.33 -12.82 -6.49
C ALA A 44 27.69 -13.05 -5.00
N PHE A 45 28.57 -14.01 -4.69
CA PHE A 45 29.02 -14.24 -3.31
C PHE A 45 29.79 -13.08 -2.72
N ILE A 46 30.64 -12.40 -3.50
CA ILE A 46 31.38 -11.22 -3.01
C ILE A 46 30.40 -10.13 -2.55
N LEU A 47 29.28 -9.98 -3.27
CA LEU A 47 28.22 -9.05 -2.92
C LEU A 47 27.46 -9.50 -1.67
N LEU A 48 27.05 -10.78 -1.60
CA LEU A 48 26.35 -11.33 -0.45
C LEU A 48 27.20 -11.36 0.84
N GLU A 49 28.51 -11.63 0.74
CA GLU A 49 29.43 -11.55 1.88
C GLU A 49 29.60 -10.10 2.37
N THR A 50 29.59 -9.11 1.46
CA THR A 50 29.60 -7.70 1.87
C THR A 50 28.31 -7.33 2.59
N VAL A 51 27.19 -7.80 2.06
CA VAL A 51 25.86 -7.62 2.60
C VAL A 51 25.75 -8.22 4.01
N HIS A 52 26.27 -9.43 4.22
CA HIS A 52 26.38 -10.06 5.54
C HIS A 52 27.33 -9.30 6.49
N GLU A 53 28.53 -8.92 6.02
CA GLU A 53 29.53 -8.23 6.85
C GLU A 53 29.05 -6.88 7.40
N TYR A 54 28.23 -6.16 6.63
CA TYR A 54 27.71 -4.83 7.02
C TYR A 54 26.23 -4.83 7.43
N GLY A 55 25.58 -5.98 7.35
CA GLY A 55 24.21 -6.20 7.81
C GLY A 55 24.11 -6.25 9.33
N ILE A 56 22.88 -6.36 9.83
CA ILE A 56 22.64 -6.76 11.22
C ILE A 56 22.68 -8.29 11.26
N ASP A 57 23.42 -8.86 12.21
CA ASP A 57 23.44 -10.30 12.51
C ASP A 57 22.15 -10.71 13.24
N THR A 58 21.04 -10.61 12.51
CA THR A 58 19.71 -11.09 12.89
C THR A 58 19.33 -12.07 11.79
N LYS A 59 19.11 -13.33 12.16
CA LYS A 59 18.72 -14.48 11.31
C LYS A 59 18.35 -14.11 9.87
N THR A 60 19.07 -14.69 8.91
CA THR A 60 18.98 -14.46 7.45
C THR A 60 17.57 -14.17 6.89
N LYS A 61 16.50 -14.80 7.40
CA LYS A 61 15.11 -14.58 6.95
C LYS A 61 14.64 -13.12 7.08
N ASP A 62 15.02 -12.40 8.15
CA ASP A 62 14.57 -11.02 8.38
C ASP A 62 15.15 -10.05 7.35
N TYR A 63 16.30 -10.42 6.80
CA TYR A 63 17.11 -9.55 5.95
C TYR A 63 16.88 -9.80 4.45
N TYR A 64 16.63 -11.05 4.05
CA TYR A 64 16.28 -11.40 2.67
C TYR A 64 14.76 -11.31 2.43
N GLY A 65 13.93 -11.50 3.45
CA GLY A 65 12.51 -11.80 3.24
C GLY A 65 12.32 -13.20 2.63
N ALA A 66 11.13 -13.79 2.83
CA ALA A 66 10.89 -15.19 2.48
C ALA A 66 11.13 -15.49 0.99
N THR A 67 10.74 -14.57 0.11
CA THR A 67 10.88 -14.71 -1.35
C THR A 67 12.34 -14.71 -1.82
N ILE A 68 13.14 -13.70 -1.45
CA ILE A 68 14.55 -13.62 -1.87
C ILE A 68 15.35 -14.74 -1.20
N SER A 69 15.04 -15.08 0.06
CA SER A 69 15.68 -16.21 0.73
C SER A 69 15.48 -17.50 -0.06
N ARG A 70 14.25 -17.77 -0.53
CA ARG A 70 13.97 -18.95 -1.38
C ARG A 70 14.77 -18.92 -2.68
N GLN A 71 14.83 -17.77 -3.33
CA GLN A 71 15.57 -17.59 -4.59
C GLN A 71 17.07 -17.83 -4.40
N LEU A 72 17.66 -17.27 -3.34
CA LEU A 72 19.08 -17.45 -3.02
C LEU A 72 19.41 -18.91 -2.68
N THR A 73 18.57 -19.59 -1.90
CA THR A 73 18.74 -21.02 -1.60
C THR A 73 18.75 -21.86 -2.88
N GLY A 74 17.82 -21.60 -3.80
CA GLY A 74 17.80 -22.27 -5.12
C GLY A 74 19.06 -21.98 -5.94
N ALA A 75 19.52 -20.73 -5.96
CA ALA A 75 20.74 -20.34 -6.68
C ALA A 75 22.02 -20.95 -6.09
N TRP A 76 22.13 -21.06 -4.76
CA TRP A 76 23.25 -21.71 -4.08
C TRP A 76 23.27 -23.21 -4.35
N GLY A 77 22.10 -23.86 -4.25
CA GLY A 77 21.94 -25.27 -4.58
C GLY A 77 22.43 -25.58 -6.00
N ALA A 78 22.02 -24.77 -6.98
CA ALA A 78 22.45 -24.98 -8.35
C ALA A 78 23.93 -24.65 -8.57
N SER A 79 24.50 -23.64 -7.92
CA SER A 79 25.90 -23.24 -8.15
C SER A 79 26.94 -24.08 -7.40
N ASP A 80 26.53 -25.09 -6.62
CA ASP A 80 27.39 -25.85 -5.69
C ASP A 80 28.27 -24.93 -4.80
N SER A 81 27.78 -23.73 -4.55
CA SER A 81 28.53 -22.65 -3.92
C SER A 81 27.65 -22.02 -2.85
N PHE A 82 28.19 -21.94 -1.64
CA PHE A 82 27.43 -21.51 -0.47
C PHE A 82 28.23 -20.43 0.28
N PRO A 83 27.57 -19.36 0.77
CA PRO A 83 28.19 -18.43 1.69
C PRO A 83 28.66 -19.13 2.96
N SER A 84 29.69 -18.61 3.60
CA SER A 84 30.26 -19.23 4.81
C SER A 84 29.30 -19.26 6.01
N TRP A 85 28.27 -18.42 5.99
CA TRP A 85 27.21 -18.28 6.99
C TRP A 85 25.88 -18.95 6.61
N ALA A 86 25.79 -19.66 5.47
CA ALA A 86 24.52 -20.18 4.98
C ALA A 86 23.89 -21.30 5.85
N ASP A 87 24.70 -22.04 6.62
CA ASP A 87 24.24 -23.09 7.54
C ASP A 87 23.43 -22.54 8.74
N GLU A 88 23.41 -21.22 8.96
CA GLU A 88 22.69 -20.56 10.07
C GLU A 88 21.24 -20.18 9.69
N ALA A 89 20.83 -20.37 8.44
CA ALA A 89 19.47 -20.14 7.95
C ALA A 89 18.57 -21.36 8.24
N GLY A 90 17.83 -21.33 9.36
CA GLY A 90 17.01 -22.48 9.80
C GLY A 90 15.98 -22.98 8.77
N ASP A 91 15.87 -24.31 8.66
CA ASP A 91 14.83 -25.05 7.96
C ASP A 91 13.46 -24.81 8.62
N GLU A 92 12.60 -23.98 8.01
CA GLU A 92 11.14 -24.04 8.25
C GLU A 92 10.43 -23.98 6.91
N ASP A 93 9.24 -24.61 6.83
CA ASP A 93 8.45 -24.92 5.64
C ASP A 93 8.42 -23.80 4.57
N MET A 94 9.36 -23.87 3.63
CA MET A 94 9.40 -23.02 2.43
C MET A 94 8.45 -23.52 1.34
N ASP A 95 7.83 -24.70 1.53
CA ASP A 95 7.06 -25.42 0.51
C ASP A 95 5.85 -24.63 -0.02
N CYS A 96 5.22 -23.79 0.80
CA CYS A 96 4.05 -23.00 0.42
C CYS A 96 4.36 -21.87 -0.60
N ILE A 97 5.61 -21.40 -0.69
CA ILE A 97 5.98 -20.28 -1.59
C ILE A 97 5.91 -20.70 -3.05
N SER A 98 6.25 -21.97 -3.34
CA SER A 98 6.29 -22.50 -4.71
C SER A 98 4.94 -22.43 -5.44
N THR A 99 3.83 -22.48 -4.68
CA THR A 99 2.45 -22.49 -5.20
C THR A 99 1.75 -21.13 -5.12
N THR A 100 2.38 -20.11 -4.52
CA THR A 100 1.80 -18.73 -4.42
C THR A 100 1.55 -18.06 -5.76
N GLY A 101 2.23 -18.48 -6.81
CA GLY A 101 2.04 -18.00 -8.18
C GLY A 101 1.01 -18.78 -9.01
N LEU A 102 0.31 -19.75 -8.42
CA LEU A 102 -0.64 -20.63 -9.11
C LEU A 102 -2.11 -20.27 -8.82
N PRO A 103 -3.00 -20.42 -9.80
CA PRO A 103 -4.44 -20.52 -9.56
C PRO A 103 -4.78 -21.62 -8.55
N LYS A 104 -5.82 -21.41 -7.73
CA LYS A 104 -6.19 -22.34 -6.64
C LYS A 104 -6.39 -23.78 -7.11
N ASP A 105 -6.97 -23.99 -8.29
CA ASP A 105 -7.18 -25.32 -8.86
C ASP A 105 -5.86 -26.00 -9.25
N LEU A 106 -4.90 -25.25 -9.79
CA LEU A 106 -3.56 -25.76 -10.08
C LEU A 106 -2.75 -26.00 -8.81
N THR A 107 -2.93 -25.18 -7.76
CA THR A 107 -2.30 -25.41 -6.46
C THR A 107 -2.71 -26.76 -5.87
N VAL A 108 -4.02 -27.05 -5.81
CA VAL A 108 -4.52 -28.34 -5.30
C VAL A 108 -3.99 -29.50 -6.13
N LYS A 109 -4.05 -29.40 -7.46
CA LYS A 109 -3.50 -30.45 -8.34
C LYS A 109 -2.00 -30.64 -8.20
N ALA A 110 -1.25 -29.57 -7.94
CA ALA A 110 0.19 -29.63 -7.72
C ALA A 110 0.50 -30.41 -6.42
N GLU A 111 -0.23 -30.11 -5.34
CA GLU A 111 -0.10 -30.78 -4.04
C GLU A 111 -0.52 -32.26 -4.10
N GLU A 112 -1.56 -32.58 -4.88
CA GLU A 112 -2.06 -33.95 -5.08
C GLU A 112 -1.29 -34.73 -6.16
N HIS A 113 -0.30 -34.10 -6.81
CA HIS A 113 0.46 -34.66 -7.94
C HIS A 113 -0.41 -35.11 -9.13
N GLU A 114 -1.46 -34.35 -9.46
CA GLU A 114 -2.44 -34.64 -10.51
C GLU A 114 -2.33 -33.74 -11.76
N LEU A 115 -1.31 -32.88 -11.83
CA LEU A 115 -1.10 -32.00 -12.98
C LEU A 115 -0.85 -32.78 -14.27
N ASN A 116 -1.42 -32.29 -15.38
CA ASN A 116 -1.35 -32.94 -16.69
C ASN A 116 -1.11 -31.91 -17.83
N LYS A 117 -1.00 -32.40 -19.07
CA LYS A 117 -0.70 -31.58 -20.25
C LYS A 117 -1.72 -30.46 -20.53
N GLU A 118 -2.99 -30.64 -20.17
CA GLU A 118 -4.02 -29.60 -20.36
C GLU A 118 -3.78 -28.44 -19.39
N ASP A 119 -3.38 -28.74 -18.15
CA ASP A 119 -3.01 -27.75 -17.15
C ASP A 119 -1.76 -26.98 -17.56
N VAL A 120 -0.76 -27.66 -18.15
CA VAL A 120 0.42 -27.01 -18.74
C VAL A 120 0.05 -26.04 -19.86
N LYS A 121 -0.85 -26.44 -20.76
CA LYS A 121 -1.34 -25.55 -21.82
C LYS A 121 -2.07 -24.34 -21.25
N PHE A 122 -2.94 -24.55 -20.27
CA PHE A 122 -3.65 -23.50 -19.56
C PHE A 122 -2.70 -22.50 -18.89
N ALA A 123 -1.63 -22.98 -18.27
CA ALA A 123 -0.60 -22.16 -17.65
C ALA A 123 0.21 -21.38 -18.71
N CYS A 124 0.59 -22.02 -19.82
CA CYS A 124 1.30 -21.36 -20.93
C CYS A 124 0.50 -20.22 -21.56
N GLU A 125 -0.82 -20.35 -21.71
CA GLU A 125 -1.69 -19.29 -22.21
C GLU A 125 -1.72 -18.04 -21.30
N ARG A 126 -1.33 -18.20 -20.03
CA ARG A 126 -1.29 -17.14 -19.01
C ARG A 126 0.10 -16.61 -18.71
N LEU A 127 1.14 -17.18 -19.31
CA LEU A 127 2.52 -16.71 -19.13
C LEU A 127 2.62 -15.23 -19.49
N ASN A 128 2.79 -14.38 -18.48
CA ASN A 128 2.90 -12.93 -18.61
C ASN A 128 1.77 -12.26 -19.42
N ALA A 129 0.54 -12.82 -19.38
CA ALA A 129 -0.60 -12.30 -20.14
C ALA A 129 -1.08 -10.93 -19.64
N LYS A 130 -1.04 -10.70 -18.32
CA LYS A 130 -1.32 -9.41 -17.67
C LYS A 130 -0.32 -9.17 -16.53
N PRO A 131 0.93 -8.78 -16.84
CA PRO A 131 2.01 -8.74 -15.85
C PRO A 131 1.74 -7.83 -14.65
N ASP A 132 0.95 -6.78 -14.83
CA ASP A 132 0.60 -5.84 -13.76
C ASP A 132 -0.52 -6.36 -12.82
N ALA A 133 -1.17 -7.47 -13.17
CA ALA A 133 -2.18 -8.16 -12.34
C ALA A 133 -1.62 -9.41 -11.62
N ILE A 134 -0.33 -9.71 -11.79
CA ILE A 134 0.33 -10.89 -11.21
C ILE A 134 0.33 -10.78 -9.68
N TYR A 135 0.11 -11.92 -9.01
CA TYR A 135 -0.15 -12.10 -7.57
C TYR A 135 -1.50 -11.56 -7.06
N GLY A 136 -2.16 -10.66 -7.80
CA GLY A 136 -3.53 -10.23 -7.50
C GLY A 136 -4.61 -11.14 -8.08
N ILE A 137 -4.36 -11.72 -9.27
CA ILE A 137 -5.30 -12.62 -9.97
C ILE A 137 -4.52 -13.69 -10.76
N PRO A 138 -3.95 -14.74 -10.10
CA PRO A 138 -3.22 -15.81 -10.77
C PRO A 138 -4.01 -16.49 -11.90
N GLU A 139 -5.34 -16.44 -11.85
CA GLU A 139 -6.26 -16.95 -12.86
C GLU A 139 -6.17 -16.21 -14.21
N GLU A 140 -5.59 -15.02 -14.24
CA GLU A 140 -5.45 -14.20 -15.46
C GLU A 140 -4.01 -14.10 -15.97
N SER A 141 -3.01 -14.25 -15.11
CA SER A 141 -1.60 -14.12 -15.48
C SER A 141 -0.69 -14.87 -14.52
N MET A 142 0.32 -15.55 -15.08
CA MET A 142 1.30 -16.34 -14.34
C MET A 142 2.72 -15.90 -14.70
N THR A 143 3.63 -16.00 -13.72
CA THR A 143 5.08 -15.78 -13.93
C THR A 143 5.72 -16.94 -14.69
N LEU A 144 6.92 -16.73 -15.24
CA LEU A 144 7.70 -17.78 -15.87
C LEU A 144 7.95 -18.96 -14.92
N GLY A 145 8.39 -18.70 -13.70
CA GLY A 145 8.66 -19.73 -12.70
C GLY A 145 7.40 -20.51 -12.33
N ALA A 146 6.25 -19.86 -12.22
CA ALA A 146 4.97 -20.54 -11.94
C ALA A 146 4.57 -21.49 -13.08
N VAL A 147 4.69 -21.04 -14.34
CA VAL A 147 4.41 -21.89 -15.51
C VAL A 147 5.42 -23.03 -15.64
N ALA A 148 6.69 -22.75 -15.38
CA ALA A 148 7.74 -23.78 -15.36
C ALA A 148 7.45 -24.84 -14.29
N GLN A 149 7.03 -24.44 -13.09
CA GLN A 149 6.68 -25.36 -12.01
C GLN A 149 5.55 -26.31 -12.43
N VAL A 150 4.48 -25.78 -13.07
CA VAL A 150 3.38 -26.60 -13.58
C VAL A 150 3.89 -27.61 -14.64
N ALA A 151 4.77 -27.16 -15.54
CA ALA A 151 5.34 -28.03 -16.57
C ALA A 151 6.22 -29.15 -15.97
N TYR A 152 7.10 -28.82 -15.03
CA TYR A 152 7.93 -29.82 -14.33
C TYR A 152 7.07 -30.85 -13.59
N LEU A 153 6.10 -30.41 -12.79
CA LEU A 153 5.24 -31.31 -12.02
C LEU A 153 4.35 -32.19 -12.92
N ALA A 154 4.00 -31.73 -14.12
CA ALA A 154 3.27 -32.51 -15.12
C ALA A 154 4.16 -33.46 -15.97
N GLY A 155 5.48 -33.47 -15.74
CA GLY A 155 6.45 -34.28 -16.49
C GLY A 155 6.80 -33.73 -17.88
N GLU A 156 6.59 -32.43 -18.13
CA GLU A 156 6.92 -31.73 -19.38
C GLU A 156 8.22 -30.91 -19.24
N GLU A 157 9.30 -31.55 -18.78
CA GLU A 157 10.57 -30.89 -18.44
C GLU A 157 11.23 -30.18 -19.64
N ASP A 158 11.26 -30.82 -20.80
CA ASP A 158 11.83 -30.23 -22.04
C ASP A 158 11.13 -28.91 -22.43
N LEU A 159 9.82 -28.85 -22.20
CA LEU A 159 9.04 -27.64 -22.44
C LEU A 159 9.38 -26.56 -21.40
N ALA A 160 9.48 -26.94 -20.13
CA ALA A 160 9.86 -26.02 -19.06
C ALA A 160 11.23 -25.37 -19.34
N THR A 161 12.24 -26.17 -19.67
CA THR A 161 13.58 -25.70 -20.06
C THR A 161 13.50 -24.76 -21.27
N SER A 162 12.78 -25.13 -22.32
CA SER A 162 12.61 -24.30 -23.53
C SER A 162 11.94 -22.95 -23.22
N LEU A 163 10.95 -22.93 -22.34
CA LEU A 163 10.28 -21.70 -21.90
C LEU A 163 11.24 -20.82 -21.10
N ILE A 164 12.00 -21.39 -20.17
CA ILE A 164 12.97 -20.68 -19.35
C ILE A 164 14.03 -20.03 -20.23
N GLU A 165 14.67 -20.80 -21.11
CA GLU A 165 15.73 -20.29 -21.98
C GLU A 165 15.28 -19.11 -22.84
N LYS A 166 14.09 -19.23 -23.45
CA LYS A 166 13.55 -18.21 -24.34
C LYS A 166 13.24 -16.92 -23.56
N ASN A 167 12.46 -17.03 -22.49
CA ASN A 167 11.96 -15.86 -21.78
C ASN A 167 13.08 -15.15 -21.00
N MET A 168 14.02 -15.90 -20.41
CA MET A 168 15.14 -15.28 -19.68
C MET A 168 16.08 -14.51 -20.61
N LYS A 169 16.33 -15.01 -21.84
CA LYS A 169 17.03 -14.22 -22.87
C LYS A 169 16.30 -12.93 -23.19
N GLU A 170 14.97 -12.96 -23.36
CA GLU A 170 14.17 -11.76 -23.62
C GLU A 170 14.23 -10.76 -22.45
N PHE A 171 14.16 -11.24 -21.20
CA PHE A 171 14.18 -10.39 -20.02
C PHE A 171 15.52 -9.69 -19.82
N TYR A 172 16.64 -10.40 -19.96
CA TYR A 172 17.97 -9.81 -19.78
C TYR A 172 18.42 -8.99 -20.99
N GLN A 173 17.92 -9.29 -22.20
CA GLN A 173 18.05 -8.38 -23.35
C GLN A 173 17.33 -7.05 -23.08
N TYR A 174 16.14 -7.08 -22.45
CA TYR A 174 15.44 -5.86 -22.06
C TYR A 174 16.25 -5.01 -21.07
N LEU A 175 16.92 -5.62 -20.10
CA LEU A 175 17.83 -4.90 -19.19
C LEU A 175 18.97 -4.23 -19.96
N LEU A 176 19.59 -4.97 -20.89
CA LEU A 176 20.69 -4.46 -21.71
C LEU A 176 20.26 -3.29 -22.60
N ASP A 177 19.13 -3.41 -23.28
CA ASP A 177 18.56 -2.39 -24.16
C ASP A 177 18.18 -1.11 -23.40
N ASN A 178 17.77 -1.25 -22.14
CA ASN A 178 17.32 -0.14 -21.29
C ASN A 178 18.34 0.34 -20.27
N PHE A 179 19.56 -0.20 -20.30
CA PHE A 179 20.63 0.13 -19.35
C PHE A 179 20.84 1.65 -19.23
N ASN A 180 20.98 2.33 -20.38
CA ASN A 180 21.19 3.78 -20.45
C ASN A 180 19.90 4.58 -20.72
N ASN A 181 18.72 3.95 -20.69
CA ASN A 181 17.46 4.64 -21.00
C ASN A 181 17.08 5.59 -19.86
N PRO A 182 17.10 6.93 -20.05
CA PRO A 182 16.79 7.87 -18.97
C PRO A 182 15.31 7.87 -18.57
N ASP A 183 14.44 7.29 -19.40
CA ASP A 183 12.99 7.27 -19.19
C ASP A 183 12.51 6.07 -18.35
N ILE A 184 13.44 5.24 -17.83
CA ILE A 184 13.12 4.08 -16.99
C ILE A 184 14.04 4.05 -15.76
N SER A 185 13.45 4.04 -14.56
CA SER A 185 14.19 3.94 -13.30
C SER A 185 14.66 2.51 -13.00
N GLY A 186 15.59 2.37 -12.04
CA GLY A 186 16.00 1.06 -11.54
C GLY A 186 14.84 0.30 -10.92
N ASP A 187 14.02 0.96 -10.11
CA ASP A 187 12.88 0.35 -9.40
C ASP A 187 11.79 -0.13 -10.38
N GLU A 188 11.47 0.66 -11.41
CA GLU A 188 10.54 0.25 -12.46
C GLU A 188 11.07 -0.98 -13.21
N THR A 189 12.39 -1.03 -13.44
CA THR A 189 13.04 -2.17 -14.10
C THR A 189 13.00 -3.43 -13.21
N ARG A 190 13.25 -3.29 -11.91
CA ARG A 190 13.19 -4.39 -10.92
C ARG A 190 11.78 -4.94 -10.82
N GLN A 191 10.78 -4.07 -10.64
CA GLN A 191 9.36 -4.47 -10.60
C GLN A 191 8.92 -5.15 -11.90
N TRP A 192 9.35 -4.64 -13.05
CA TRP A 192 9.06 -5.24 -14.35
C TRP A 192 9.57 -6.67 -14.44
N LEU A 193 10.79 -6.91 -13.93
CA LEU A 193 11.47 -8.19 -13.97
C LEU A 193 10.84 -9.20 -12.99
N GLU A 194 10.55 -8.80 -11.76
CA GLU A 194 9.92 -9.64 -10.73
C GLU A 194 8.54 -10.12 -11.11
N ARG A 195 7.73 -9.22 -11.68
CA ARG A 195 6.40 -9.57 -12.19
C ARG A 195 6.49 -10.63 -13.28
N ARG A 196 7.62 -10.83 -13.96
CA ARG A 196 7.73 -11.76 -15.09
C ARG A 196 8.48 -13.04 -14.78
N GLN A 197 9.52 -12.98 -13.95
CA GLN A 197 10.39 -14.12 -13.66
C GLN A 197 9.76 -15.10 -12.68
N GLY A 198 9.38 -14.66 -11.48
CA GLY A 198 8.90 -15.54 -10.41
C GLY A 198 9.86 -16.67 -10.03
N LEU A 199 11.16 -16.38 -9.90
CA LEU A 199 12.22 -17.39 -9.66
C LEU A 199 12.00 -18.22 -8.39
N GLN A 200 11.21 -17.74 -7.44
CA GLN A 200 10.88 -18.45 -6.21
C GLN A 200 9.92 -19.63 -6.42
N HIS A 201 9.20 -19.70 -7.55
CA HIS A 201 8.15 -20.70 -7.75
C HIS A 201 8.67 -22.07 -8.19
N CYS A 202 9.89 -22.14 -8.75
CA CYS A 202 10.41 -23.36 -9.36
C CYS A 202 11.90 -23.51 -9.10
N ASP A 203 12.31 -24.50 -8.30
CA ASP A 203 13.72 -24.69 -7.94
C ASP A 203 14.56 -25.15 -9.14
N ALA A 204 13.98 -25.95 -10.04
CA ALA A 204 14.63 -26.44 -11.25
C ALA A 204 15.00 -25.34 -12.26
N ILE A 205 14.46 -24.12 -12.10
CA ILE A 205 14.84 -22.98 -12.92
C ILE A 205 16.33 -22.65 -12.78
N TRP A 206 16.90 -22.82 -11.59
CA TRP A 206 18.29 -22.46 -11.30
C TRP A 206 19.28 -23.41 -11.98
N GLU A 207 18.97 -24.70 -12.03
CA GLU A 207 19.74 -25.70 -12.78
C GLU A 207 19.76 -25.35 -14.28
N THR A 208 18.60 -25.03 -14.85
CA THR A 208 18.48 -24.61 -16.25
C THR A 208 19.29 -23.34 -16.54
N LEU A 209 19.24 -22.35 -15.65
CA LEU A 209 19.98 -21.10 -15.80
C LEU A 209 21.49 -21.28 -15.73
N ARG A 210 21.97 -22.16 -14.84
CA ARG A 210 23.38 -22.53 -14.75
C ARG A 210 23.89 -23.15 -16.05
N GLU A 211 23.11 -24.05 -16.65
CA GLU A 211 23.47 -24.68 -17.92
C GLU A 211 23.41 -23.72 -19.12
N LEU A 212 22.47 -22.76 -19.06
CA LEU A 212 22.28 -21.77 -20.13
C LEU A 212 23.42 -20.77 -20.24
N ASP A 213 24.09 -20.45 -19.13
CA ASP A 213 25.15 -19.45 -19.02
C ASP A 213 24.81 -18.16 -19.79
N LEU A 214 23.79 -17.43 -19.29
CA LEU A 214 23.34 -16.21 -19.96
C LEU A 214 24.44 -15.17 -20.11
N GLY A 215 25.42 -15.13 -19.20
CA GLY A 215 26.60 -14.27 -19.32
C GLY A 215 27.38 -14.55 -20.59
N GLU A 216 27.66 -15.83 -20.89
CA GLU A 216 28.31 -16.24 -22.15
C GLU A 216 27.42 -15.90 -23.36
N VAL A 217 26.11 -16.14 -23.29
CA VAL A 217 25.15 -15.84 -24.37
C VAL A 217 25.18 -14.35 -24.76
N PHE A 218 25.27 -13.45 -23.79
CA PHE A 218 25.35 -12.01 -24.00
C PHE A 218 26.79 -11.50 -24.23
N GLY A 219 27.80 -12.36 -24.18
CA GLY A 219 29.20 -11.98 -24.32
C GLY A 219 29.70 -11.06 -23.20
N VAL A 220 29.15 -11.23 -21.99
CA VAL A 220 29.51 -10.43 -20.81
C VAL A 220 30.94 -10.76 -20.39
N ARG A 221 31.80 -9.74 -20.30
CA ARG A 221 33.19 -9.94 -19.84
C ARG A 221 33.22 -9.94 -18.32
N ILE A 222 33.88 -10.95 -17.74
CA ILE A 222 34.09 -11.04 -16.30
C ILE A 222 34.71 -9.77 -15.69
N SER A 223 35.59 -9.07 -16.42
CA SER A 223 36.17 -7.79 -15.95
C SER A 223 35.13 -6.68 -15.78
N ASP A 224 34.11 -6.61 -16.65
CA ASP A 224 33.04 -5.62 -16.50
C ASP A 224 32.14 -5.97 -15.31
N VAL A 225 31.89 -7.27 -15.06
CA VAL A 225 31.16 -7.75 -13.89
C VAL A 225 31.94 -7.47 -12.60
N GLU A 226 33.25 -7.74 -12.60
CA GLU A 226 34.12 -7.39 -11.49
C GLU A 226 34.11 -5.89 -11.21
N ASP A 227 34.06 -5.04 -12.25
CA ASP A 227 33.97 -3.59 -12.08
C ASP A 227 32.60 -3.16 -11.53
N TYR A 228 31.51 -3.81 -11.94
CA TYR A 228 30.17 -3.61 -11.38
C TYR A 228 30.08 -4.02 -9.90
N VAL A 229 30.59 -5.19 -9.55
CA VAL A 229 30.70 -5.66 -8.16
C VAL A 229 31.65 -4.76 -7.38
N LYS A 230 32.74 -4.30 -8.02
CA LYS A 230 33.66 -3.28 -7.50
C LYS A 230 33.04 -1.89 -7.32
N GLU A 231 31.82 -1.65 -7.77
CA GLU A 231 31.08 -0.43 -7.44
C GLU A 231 30.15 -0.67 -6.22
N GLY A 232 29.67 -1.91 -6.03
CA GLY A 232 28.79 -2.33 -4.93
C GLY A 232 29.40 -2.82 -3.59
N CYS A 233 30.51 -3.57 -3.56
CA CYS A 233 31.05 -4.35 -2.41
C CYS A 233 32.22 -3.77 -1.51
N LYS A 234 32.91 -4.57 -0.66
CA LYS A 234 34.12 -4.14 0.12
C LYS A 234 35.48 -4.64 -0.40
N LYS A 235 35.56 -5.86 -0.95
CA LYS A 235 36.83 -6.61 -1.02
C LYS A 235 37.81 -6.15 -2.11
N TYR A 236 37.33 -5.35 -3.05
CA TYR A 236 38.08 -4.48 -3.97
C TYR A 236 37.34 -3.12 -3.94
N PRO A 237 37.87 -1.98 -4.42
CA PRO A 237 37.43 -0.67 -3.93
C PRO A 237 36.04 -0.28 -4.45
N CYS A 238 35.00 -0.81 -3.82
CA CYS A 238 33.61 -0.42 -3.95
C CYS A 238 33.18 0.33 -2.71
N ALA A 239 32.42 1.39 -2.95
CA ALA A 239 32.11 2.37 -1.93
C ALA A 239 30.65 2.27 -1.50
N LEU A 240 29.69 1.94 -2.38
CA LEU A 240 28.31 2.37 -2.20
C LEU A 240 27.56 1.68 -1.05
N PHE A 241 27.41 0.34 -1.06
CA PHE A 241 26.66 -0.35 -0.01
C PHE A 241 27.34 -0.20 1.35
N LYS A 242 28.67 -0.34 1.38
CA LYS A 242 29.47 -0.10 2.58
C LYS A 242 29.28 1.32 3.09
N GLN A 243 29.40 2.33 2.23
CA GLN A 243 29.22 3.73 2.57
C GLN A 243 27.84 3.93 3.20
N ARG A 244 26.78 3.47 2.53
CA ARG A 244 25.43 3.50 3.08
C ARG A 244 25.33 2.81 4.45
N SER A 245 26.00 1.67 4.60
CA SER A 245 25.97 0.86 5.82
C SER A 245 26.81 1.43 6.97
N THR A 246 27.78 2.30 6.71
CA THR A 246 28.65 2.86 7.75
C THR A 246 28.40 4.33 8.02
N GLU A 247 27.93 5.08 7.03
CA GLU A 247 27.71 6.52 7.10
C GLU A 247 26.22 6.89 7.16
N GLY A 248 25.31 5.92 7.03
CA GLY A 248 23.87 6.16 6.98
C GLY A 248 23.40 6.62 5.59
N PRO A 249 22.12 7.00 5.44
CA PRO A 249 21.55 7.45 4.17
C PRO A 249 22.25 8.72 3.67
N MET A 250 22.60 8.73 2.38
CA MET A 250 23.17 9.90 1.73
C MET A 250 22.13 11.02 1.64
N ARG A 251 22.38 12.08 2.41
CA ARG A 251 21.55 13.28 2.44
C ARG A 251 21.86 14.20 1.26
N LEU A 252 21.13 14.01 0.16
CA LEU A 252 21.28 14.77 -1.10
C LEU A 252 21.22 16.29 -0.90
N TYR A 253 20.43 16.76 0.06
CA TYR A 253 20.17 18.17 0.31
C TYR A 253 20.79 18.68 1.61
N SER A 254 21.69 17.93 2.24
CA SER A 254 22.36 18.33 3.49
C SER A 254 23.06 19.70 3.43
N SER A 255 23.64 20.01 2.26
CA SER A 255 24.31 21.29 1.99
C SER A 255 23.36 22.48 1.78
N LYS A 256 22.05 22.23 1.62
CA LYS A 256 21.05 23.27 1.43
C LYS A 256 20.73 23.98 2.73
N THR A 257 20.55 25.28 2.63
CA THR A 257 19.98 26.12 3.69
C THR A 257 18.47 25.92 3.77
N MET A 258 17.87 26.32 4.90
CA MET A 258 16.41 26.22 5.07
C MET A 258 15.65 26.99 3.97
N ALA A 259 16.12 28.19 3.63
CA ALA A 259 15.53 29.00 2.56
C ALA A 259 15.63 28.33 1.18
N GLU A 260 16.75 27.66 0.88
CA GLU A 260 16.87 26.91 -0.38
C GLU A 260 15.92 25.70 -0.41
N LEU A 261 15.71 24.99 0.71
CA LEU A 261 14.73 23.90 0.77
C LEU A 261 13.31 24.41 0.55
N VAL A 262 12.94 25.52 1.20
CA VAL A 262 11.63 26.18 1.02
C VAL A 262 11.41 26.62 -0.44
N GLN A 263 12.44 27.17 -1.08
CA GLN A 263 12.37 27.52 -2.50
C GLN A 263 12.18 26.29 -3.39
N MET A 264 12.86 25.18 -3.08
CA MET A 264 12.67 23.92 -3.83
C MET A 264 11.25 23.36 -3.67
N ILE A 265 10.62 23.54 -2.50
CA ILE A 265 9.20 23.19 -2.28
C ILE A 265 8.30 24.04 -3.17
N GLU A 266 8.51 25.37 -3.19
CA GLU A 266 7.77 26.27 -4.08
C GLU A 266 7.90 25.87 -5.56
N GLU A 267 9.12 25.59 -6.02
CA GLU A 267 9.37 25.15 -7.39
C GLU A 267 8.62 23.86 -7.74
N ASN A 268 8.45 22.95 -6.77
CA ASN A 268 7.69 21.71 -6.97
C ASN A 268 6.18 21.96 -7.00
N VAL A 269 5.63 22.74 -6.05
CA VAL A 269 4.20 23.10 -6.01
C VAL A 269 3.81 23.86 -7.28
N LEU A 270 4.64 24.81 -7.74
CA LEU A 270 4.38 25.53 -9.00
C LEU A 270 4.41 24.61 -10.22
N ALA A 271 5.32 23.63 -10.25
CA ALA A 271 5.36 22.65 -11.33
C ALA A 271 4.11 21.75 -11.33
N GLU A 272 3.61 21.36 -10.16
CA GLU A 272 2.37 20.59 -10.02
C GLU A 272 1.14 21.40 -10.47
N ARG A 273 1.02 22.67 -10.04
CA ARG A 273 -0.03 23.59 -10.50
C ARG A 273 -0.03 23.74 -12.02
N ALA A 274 1.16 23.88 -12.62
CA ALA A 274 1.32 23.97 -14.07
C ALA A 274 0.82 22.70 -14.78
N ASP A 275 1.18 21.52 -14.28
CA ASP A 275 0.71 20.24 -14.81
C ASP A 275 -0.81 20.06 -14.64
N ASN A 276 -1.38 20.59 -13.55
CA ASN A 276 -2.82 20.58 -13.28
C ASN A 276 -3.61 21.63 -14.05
N GLY A 277 -2.94 22.58 -14.72
CA GLY A 277 -3.58 23.70 -15.43
C GLY A 277 -4.19 24.74 -14.48
N GLU A 278 -3.63 24.84 -13.28
CA GLU A 278 -3.99 25.80 -12.24
C GLU A 278 -3.25 27.13 -12.42
N ASP A 279 -3.62 28.13 -11.63
CA ASP A 279 -3.04 29.47 -11.72
C ASP A 279 -1.60 29.51 -11.15
N GLU A 280 -0.61 29.55 -12.04
CA GLU A 280 0.81 29.73 -11.71
C GLU A 280 1.14 31.10 -11.10
N THR A 281 0.20 32.06 -11.13
CA THR A 281 0.46 33.44 -10.68
C THR A 281 0.14 33.70 -9.21
N SER A 282 -0.57 32.78 -8.56
CA SER A 282 -0.85 32.86 -7.12
C SER A 282 0.41 32.52 -6.31
N PRO A 283 0.83 33.37 -5.37
CA PRO A 283 2.03 33.11 -4.57
C PRO A 283 1.85 31.84 -3.74
N VAL A 284 2.82 30.94 -3.80
CA VAL A 284 2.86 29.69 -3.01
C VAL A 284 3.44 29.96 -1.62
N LEU A 285 4.50 30.75 -1.57
CA LEU A 285 5.15 31.18 -0.34
C LEU A 285 4.55 32.47 0.19
N ASN A 286 4.24 32.49 1.47
CA ASN A 286 3.94 33.72 2.18
C ASN A 286 5.22 34.52 2.43
N SER A 287 5.09 35.84 2.60
CA SER A 287 6.21 36.66 3.07
C SER A 287 6.74 36.12 4.41
N GLY A 288 8.06 35.94 4.53
CA GLY A 288 8.70 35.45 5.74
C GLY A 288 8.27 36.19 7.02
N ALA A 289 8.14 35.45 8.11
CA ALA A 289 7.71 35.96 9.40
C ALA A 289 8.73 36.95 9.98
N SER A 290 8.22 38.03 10.58
CA SER A 290 9.03 38.97 11.36
C SER A 290 9.39 38.39 12.73
N GLU A 291 10.47 38.89 13.35
CA GLU A 291 10.85 38.48 14.70
C GLU A 291 9.74 38.74 15.73
N ASP A 292 8.92 39.79 15.53
CA ASP A 292 7.79 40.09 16.40
C ASP A 292 6.69 39.01 16.28
N GLN A 293 6.45 38.47 15.08
CA GLN A 293 5.50 37.38 14.86
C GLN A 293 6.01 36.06 15.48
N ILE A 294 7.31 35.76 15.32
CA ILE A 294 7.93 34.58 15.93
C ILE A 294 7.86 34.67 17.46
N ALA A 295 8.20 35.83 18.04
CA ALA A 295 8.11 36.04 19.48
C ALA A 295 6.66 35.97 20.01
N ALA A 296 5.68 36.41 19.20
CA ALA A 296 4.27 36.28 19.54
C ALA A 296 3.81 34.82 19.53
N LEU A 297 4.26 34.02 18.56
CA LEU A 297 3.99 32.59 18.49
C LEU A 297 4.60 31.84 19.68
N GLU A 298 5.88 32.08 20.00
CA GLU A 298 6.55 31.51 21.17
C GLU A 298 5.77 31.82 22.45
N LYS A 299 5.37 33.09 22.63
CA LYS A 299 4.57 33.51 23.77
C LYS A 299 3.21 32.82 23.83
N ARG A 300 2.56 32.58 22.68
CA ARG A 300 1.27 31.88 22.59
C ARG A 300 1.41 30.42 23.01
N LEU A 301 2.37 29.70 22.43
CA LEU A 301 2.60 28.28 22.71
C LEU A 301 3.14 28.01 24.12
N SER A 302 3.75 29.01 24.75
CA SER A 302 4.20 28.95 26.15
C SER A 302 3.14 29.36 27.18
N ALA A 303 1.94 29.74 26.73
CA ALA A 303 0.81 29.98 27.64
C ALA A 303 0.07 28.67 27.92
N SER A 304 -0.31 28.45 29.19
CA SER A 304 -1.20 27.35 29.56
C SER A 304 -2.64 27.68 29.13
N HIS A 305 -3.28 26.79 28.37
CA HIS A 305 -4.67 26.94 27.92
C HIS A 305 -5.63 26.29 28.92
N ALA A 306 -6.21 27.09 29.82
CA ALA A 306 -7.12 26.58 30.87
C ALA A 306 -8.60 26.41 30.42
N GLU A 307 -8.91 26.35 29.13
CA GLU A 307 -10.31 26.31 28.65
C GLU A 307 -10.53 25.30 27.53
N GLY A 308 -10.87 24.06 27.92
CA GLY A 308 -11.36 22.98 27.06
C GLY A 308 -11.37 21.67 27.84
N GLY A 309 -12.52 20.99 27.93
CA GLY A 309 -12.69 19.85 28.84
C GLY A 309 -11.80 18.65 28.50
N LEU A 310 -11.14 18.13 29.56
CA LEU A 310 -10.23 16.97 29.68
C LEU A 310 -8.72 17.37 29.81
N ASP A 311 -8.25 17.38 31.06
CA ASP A 311 -6.88 17.51 31.62
C ASP A 311 -5.80 18.40 30.95
N ASP A 312 -6.18 19.48 30.26
CA ASP A 312 -5.25 20.31 29.49
C ASP A 312 -4.53 21.40 30.35
N THR A 313 -3.66 20.99 31.27
CA THR A 313 -2.76 21.94 32.00
C THR A 313 -1.35 22.03 31.42
N ASP A 314 -1.02 21.18 30.44
CA ASP A 314 0.32 21.13 29.86
C ASP A 314 0.58 22.28 28.89
N VAL A 315 1.78 22.85 28.97
CA VAL A 315 2.23 23.91 28.09
C VAL A 315 2.88 23.28 26.86
N ALA A 316 2.43 23.61 25.66
CA ALA A 316 2.96 23.03 24.42
C ALA A 316 4.43 23.38 24.15
N LEU A 317 4.87 24.56 24.60
CA LEU A 317 6.26 25.00 24.54
C LEU A 317 6.79 25.43 25.92
N PRO A 318 7.12 24.48 26.82
CA PRO A 318 7.55 24.83 28.18
C PRO A 318 8.88 25.60 28.22
N SER A 319 9.75 25.38 27.23
CA SER A 319 11.07 26.03 27.14
C SER A 319 11.00 27.51 26.78
N GLY A 320 9.88 27.99 26.25
CA GLY A 320 9.74 29.36 25.76
C GLY A 320 10.35 29.65 24.39
N ASN A 321 11.03 28.70 23.76
CA ASN A 321 11.82 28.95 22.55
C ASN A 321 11.59 27.87 21.50
N LEU A 322 11.23 28.29 20.28
CA LEU A 322 11.16 27.41 19.11
C LEU A 322 12.56 27.01 18.63
N PRO A 323 12.72 25.84 17.97
CA PRO A 323 14.00 25.41 17.43
C PRO A 323 14.49 26.39 16.37
N ASP A 324 15.80 26.65 16.34
CA ASP A 324 16.41 27.63 15.43
C ASP A 324 16.12 27.32 13.97
N GLU A 325 16.12 26.04 13.59
CA GLU A 325 15.75 25.60 12.25
C GLU A 325 14.30 25.94 11.86
N TYR A 326 13.35 25.88 12.80
CA TYR A 326 11.96 26.25 12.52
C TYR A 326 11.79 27.77 12.44
N LYS A 327 12.53 28.53 13.24
CA LYS A 327 12.56 30.00 13.09
C LYS A 327 13.17 30.40 11.74
N ASP A 328 14.20 29.70 11.27
CA ASP A 328 14.78 29.91 9.94
C ASP A 328 13.79 29.54 8.82
N PHE A 329 12.98 28.49 9.02
CA PHE A 329 11.88 28.15 8.12
C PHE A 329 10.84 29.29 8.07
N LEU A 330 10.36 29.76 9.23
CA LEU A 330 9.38 30.85 9.30
C LEU A 330 9.90 32.15 8.67
N ARG A 331 11.19 32.47 8.84
CA ARG A 331 11.84 33.61 8.17
C ARG A 331 11.92 33.45 6.65
N ALA A 332 12.03 32.22 6.16
CA ALA A 332 11.99 31.93 4.74
C ALA A 332 10.57 32.01 4.18
N SER A 333 9.58 31.46 4.89
CA SER A 333 8.17 31.56 4.53
C SER A 333 7.27 31.45 5.78
N ASN A 334 6.31 32.38 5.92
CA ASN A 334 5.32 32.33 7.00
C ASN A 334 4.12 31.46 6.62
N GLY A 335 4.38 30.17 6.42
CA GLY A 335 3.44 29.21 5.85
C GLY A 335 3.61 29.04 4.33
N ILE A 336 3.17 27.89 3.83
CA ILE A 336 3.27 27.47 2.43
C ILE A 336 1.91 26.86 2.07
N ASP A 337 1.33 27.31 0.96
CA ASP A 337 0.10 26.79 0.32
C ASP A 337 -1.01 26.29 1.27
N GLU A 338 -2.01 27.15 1.55
CA GLU A 338 -3.11 27.14 2.55
C GLU A 338 -3.05 26.18 3.77
N ASP A 339 -2.58 24.93 3.67
CA ASP A 339 -2.46 23.97 4.76
C ASP A 339 -1.14 23.13 4.76
N LEU A 340 -0.29 23.25 3.74
CA LEU A 340 0.92 22.42 3.61
C LEU A 340 1.87 22.67 4.79
N PHE A 341 2.16 23.94 5.05
CA PHE A 341 2.79 24.42 6.27
C PHE A 341 2.07 25.65 6.78
N PHE A 342 1.79 25.67 8.07
CA PHE A 342 1.00 26.70 8.72
C PHE A 342 1.76 28.01 8.86
N SER A 343 1.03 29.12 8.78
CA SER A 343 1.54 30.42 9.18
C SER A 343 1.71 30.49 10.70
N THR A 344 2.46 31.46 11.20
CA THR A 344 2.55 31.70 12.66
C THR A 344 1.18 31.89 13.33
N GLU A 345 0.14 32.29 12.60
CA GLU A 345 -1.20 32.46 13.15
C GLU A 345 -1.93 31.11 13.29
N ASP A 346 -1.65 30.16 12.41
CA ASP A 346 -2.38 28.88 12.30
C ASP A 346 -1.68 27.73 13.06
N VAL A 347 -0.42 27.89 13.45
CA VAL A 347 0.32 26.90 14.28
C VAL A 347 -0.43 26.61 15.58
N ASP A 348 -0.77 25.35 15.82
CA ASP A 348 -1.60 24.91 16.94
C ASP A 348 -1.02 23.69 17.68
N THR A 349 -1.87 23.02 18.46
CA THR A 349 -1.55 21.79 19.21
C THR A 349 -2.50 20.64 18.88
N GLU A 350 -3.27 20.73 17.78
CA GLU A 350 -4.27 19.72 17.42
C GLU A 350 -3.64 18.33 17.28
N GLY A 351 -2.42 18.22 16.73
CA GLY A 351 -1.70 16.96 16.62
C GLY A 351 -1.45 16.20 17.95
N ARG A 352 -1.81 16.77 19.10
CA ARG A 352 -1.72 16.12 20.42
C ARG A 352 -2.57 14.84 20.52
N TRP A 353 -3.66 14.74 19.78
CA TRP A 353 -4.47 13.51 19.76
C TRP A 353 -3.64 12.28 19.33
N MET A 354 -2.52 12.47 18.63
CA MET A 354 -1.60 11.38 18.24
C MET A 354 -0.91 10.69 19.43
N VAL A 355 -0.92 11.27 20.63
CA VAL A 355 -0.39 10.60 21.84
C VAL A 355 -1.11 9.26 22.08
N ASP A 356 -2.39 9.16 21.70
CA ASP A 356 -3.19 7.94 21.84
C ASP A 356 -2.79 6.82 20.84
N LEU A 357 -1.82 7.06 19.95
CA LEU A 357 -1.40 6.13 18.91
C LEU A 357 -0.21 5.24 19.28
N ASP A 358 0.31 5.33 20.52
CA ASP A 358 1.39 4.49 21.05
C ASP A 358 2.63 4.42 20.13
N TYR A 359 3.01 5.57 19.58
CA TYR A 359 4.14 5.73 18.68
C TYR A 359 5.49 5.35 19.28
N ASN A 360 6.42 5.01 18.38
CA ASN A 360 7.74 4.47 18.72
C ASN A 360 8.85 5.41 18.24
N LEU A 361 9.94 5.47 19.00
CA LEU A 361 11.18 6.17 18.63
C LEU A 361 11.81 5.53 17.39
N PHE A 362 11.68 4.22 17.23
CA PHE A 362 12.07 3.51 16.02
C PHE A 362 10.79 2.94 15.37
N PRO A 363 10.08 3.74 14.55
CA PRO A 363 8.84 3.29 13.93
C PRO A 363 9.11 2.15 12.94
N ILE A 364 8.14 1.26 12.83
CA ILE A 364 8.14 0.18 11.83
C ILE A 364 7.42 0.73 10.60
N GLU A 365 8.16 1.07 9.55
CA GLU A 365 7.58 1.53 8.27
C GLU A 365 7.17 0.33 7.39
N GLY A 366 5.93 0.33 6.89
CA GLY A 366 5.47 -0.59 5.83
C GLY A 366 4.90 -1.96 6.27
N LYS A 367 4.44 -2.73 5.27
CA LYS A 367 3.68 -3.99 5.39
C LYS A 367 4.47 -5.21 5.93
N GLU A 368 5.78 -5.07 6.14
CA GLU A 368 6.64 -6.13 6.63
C GLU A 368 7.21 -5.72 7.99
N CYS A 369 6.68 -6.28 9.08
CA CYS A 369 7.12 -6.08 10.47
C CYS A 369 8.53 -6.64 10.76
N LEU A 370 9.51 -6.42 9.89
CA LEU A 370 10.83 -7.08 9.92
C LEU A 370 12.02 -6.11 9.95
N LEU A 371 11.80 -4.79 9.94
CA LEU A 371 12.89 -3.81 9.75
C LEU A 371 14.05 -3.96 10.76
N TYR A 372 13.75 -4.37 11.99
CA TYR A 372 14.74 -4.51 13.06
C TYR A 372 14.64 -5.82 13.86
N GLY A 373 13.89 -6.83 13.35
CA GLY A 373 13.97 -8.22 13.81
C GLY A 373 12.64 -8.91 14.14
N ALA A 374 12.57 -10.20 13.83
CA ALA A 374 11.53 -11.14 14.31
C ALA A 374 11.89 -11.77 15.67
N ASP A 375 13.09 -11.52 16.21
CA ASP A 375 13.44 -11.89 17.57
C ASP A 375 12.76 -10.92 18.54
N ARG A 376 11.89 -11.48 19.39
CA ARG A 376 10.99 -10.81 20.35
C ARG A 376 11.69 -10.00 21.46
N ASP A 377 12.97 -9.66 21.27
CA ASP A 377 13.84 -9.01 22.26
C ASP A 377 14.24 -7.56 21.87
N PHE A 378 13.81 -7.03 20.72
CA PHE A 378 13.94 -5.60 20.42
C PHE A 378 12.83 -4.83 21.16
N ASP A 379 13.19 -4.08 22.21
CA ASP A 379 12.21 -3.31 22.98
C ASP A 379 11.69 -2.13 22.15
N GLU A 380 10.37 -2.10 21.94
CA GLU A 380 9.71 -0.94 21.37
C GLU A 380 9.83 0.25 22.34
N ILE A 381 10.66 1.24 21.98
CA ILE A 381 10.80 2.47 22.77
C ILE A 381 9.62 3.39 22.44
N LYS A 382 8.56 3.28 23.25
CA LYS A 382 7.38 4.14 23.15
C LYS A 382 7.75 5.60 23.41
N LEU A 383 7.12 6.51 22.68
CA LEU A 383 7.24 7.95 22.94
C LEU A 383 6.59 8.35 24.28
N GLY A 384 5.58 7.59 24.73
CA GLY A 384 4.85 7.86 25.97
C GLY A 384 4.05 9.15 25.92
N ASP A 385 3.81 9.79 27.07
CA ASP A 385 3.14 11.08 27.13
C ASP A 385 4.07 12.18 26.60
N TYR A 386 3.62 12.91 25.57
CA TYR A 386 4.35 14.05 25.02
C TYR A 386 3.45 15.23 24.72
N THR A 387 4.08 16.40 24.64
CA THR A 387 3.48 17.63 24.09
C THR A 387 3.97 17.81 22.67
N CYS A 388 3.23 18.53 21.84
CA CYS A 388 3.63 18.79 20.46
C CYS A 388 3.07 20.12 19.95
N ILE A 389 3.66 20.60 18.86
CA ILE A 389 3.21 21.77 18.11
C ILE A 389 2.95 21.31 16.67
N THR A 390 1.75 21.51 16.14
CA THR A 390 1.41 21.23 14.74
C THR A 390 1.83 22.39 13.87
N ILE A 391 2.62 22.11 12.83
CA ILE A 391 3.21 23.13 11.95
C ILE A 391 2.73 23.04 10.50
N GLY A 392 1.82 22.11 10.21
CA GLY A 392 1.28 21.89 8.88
C GLY A 392 0.70 20.50 8.73
N THR A 393 0.15 20.24 7.55
CA THR A 393 -0.34 18.90 7.17
C THR A 393 0.73 18.06 6.49
N GLY A 394 1.76 18.69 5.91
CA GLY A 394 2.86 18.01 5.22
C GLY A 394 2.49 17.54 3.83
N ASP A 395 1.39 16.82 3.66
CA ASP A 395 0.92 16.27 2.38
C ASP A 395 -0.58 16.54 2.12
N HIS A 396 -1.17 17.53 2.80
CA HIS A 396 -2.60 17.85 2.79
C HIS A 396 -3.53 16.77 3.41
N GLU A 397 -2.99 15.62 3.85
CA GLU A 397 -3.74 14.52 4.46
C GLU A 397 -3.15 14.08 5.81
N GLY A 398 -2.30 14.90 6.43
CA GLY A 398 -1.54 14.49 7.61
C GLY A 398 -1.38 15.56 8.68
N ASN A 399 -0.48 15.28 9.61
CA ASN A 399 0.01 16.26 10.58
C ASN A 399 1.54 16.22 10.62
N VAL A 400 2.16 17.37 10.48
CA VAL A 400 3.59 17.57 10.78
C VAL A 400 3.68 18.23 12.14
N THR A 401 4.29 17.55 13.10
CA THR A 401 4.42 18.01 14.47
C THR A 401 5.86 18.10 14.94
N LEU A 402 6.13 19.07 15.80
CA LEU A 402 7.39 19.21 16.52
C LEU A 402 7.20 18.83 17.99
N ILE A 403 8.05 17.92 18.48
CA ILE A 403 8.05 17.45 19.86
C ILE A 403 9.15 18.20 20.64
N PRO A 404 8.83 18.90 21.74
CA PRO A 404 9.77 19.75 22.44
C PRO A 404 10.74 18.97 23.33
N PRO A 405 11.86 19.59 23.77
CA PRO A 405 12.90 18.95 24.57
C PRO A 405 12.40 18.34 25.87
N THR A 406 11.36 18.93 26.47
CA THR A 406 10.72 18.42 27.69
C THR A 406 10.08 17.04 27.51
N SER A 407 9.64 16.72 26.29
CA SER A 407 9.08 15.42 25.93
C SER A 407 10.10 14.50 25.27
N VAL A 408 11.06 15.04 24.50
CA VAL A 408 12.15 14.25 23.91
C VAL A 408 13.07 13.64 24.99
N ARG A 409 13.39 14.40 26.04
CA ARG A 409 14.34 13.94 27.05
C ARG A 409 13.92 12.63 27.76
N PRO A 410 12.68 12.48 28.25
CA PRO A 410 12.20 11.19 28.78
C PRO A 410 12.28 10.03 27.79
N ILE A 411 12.06 10.28 26.50
CA ILE A 411 12.14 9.27 25.44
C ILE A 411 13.58 8.78 25.28
N ILE A 412 14.54 9.70 25.25
CA ILE A 412 15.97 9.35 25.21
C ILE A 412 16.42 8.63 26.48
N ASP A 413 15.92 9.02 27.66
CA ASP A 413 16.25 8.32 28.91
C ASP A 413 15.67 6.88 28.91
N SER A 414 14.50 6.66 28.31
CA SER A 414 13.93 5.31 28.08
C SER A 414 14.77 4.49 27.11
N PHE A 415 15.24 5.10 26.01
CA PHE A 415 16.18 4.47 25.09
C PHE A 415 17.48 4.07 25.79
N GLU A 416 18.11 4.97 26.55
CA GLU A 416 19.37 4.68 27.25
C GLU A 416 19.23 3.52 28.23
N LYS A 417 18.08 3.42 28.91
CA LYS A 417 17.78 2.29 29.79
C LYS A 417 17.71 0.98 28.99
N ALA A 418 16.92 0.95 27.92
CA ALA A 418 16.78 -0.24 27.08
C ALA A 418 18.13 -0.63 26.43
N TYR A 419 18.88 0.35 25.93
CA TYR A 419 20.21 0.14 25.34
C TYR A 419 21.22 -0.43 26.33
N ALA A 420 21.20 0.02 27.59
CA ALA A 420 22.08 -0.49 28.63
C ALA A 420 21.75 -1.95 29.04
N GLU A 421 20.47 -2.32 29.00
CA GLU A 421 19.98 -3.67 29.34
C GLU A 421 20.04 -4.64 28.15
N ALA A 422 20.17 -4.12 26.92
CA ALA A 422 20.19 -4.86 25.67
C ALA A 422 21.37 -5.84 25.54
N SER A 423 21.11 -6.96 24.85
CA SER A 423 22.16 -7.88 24.39
C SER A 423 23.09 -7.20 23.37
N GLU A 424 24.30 -7.74 23.17
CA GLU A 424 25.23 -7.19 22.17
C GLU A 424 24.64 -7.21 20.74
N ASN A 425 23.76 -8.17 20.43
CA ASN A 425 23.06 -8.19 19.14
C ASN A 425 22.00 -7.09 19.06
N ASN A 426 21.20 -6.89 20.12
CA ASN A 426 20.19 -5.82 20.13
C ASN A 426 20.81 -4.42 20.13
N LYS A 427 21.99 -4.25 20.74
CA LYS A 427 22.74 -2.99 20.63
C LYS A 427 23.10 -2.67 19.18
N LYS A 428 23.56 -3.65 18.40
CA LYS A 428 23.82 -3.46 16.97
C LYS A 428 22.55 -3.07 16.21
N VAL A 429 21.40 -3.63 16.59
CA VAL A 429 20.08 -3.26 16.02
C VAL A 429 19.76 -1.80 16.34
N TYR A 430 19.89 -1.38 17.61
CA TYR A 430 19.68 0.02 18.01
C TYR A 430 20.65 0.97 17.31
N GLU A 431 21.93 0.65 17.24
CA GLU A 431 22.94 1.46 16.54
C GLU A 431 22.59 1.59 15.05
N ARG A 432 22.09 0.52 14.42
CA ARG A 432 21.63 0.54 13.02
C ARG A 432 20.40 1.42 12.85
N ALA A 433 19.38 1.23 13.68
CA ALA A 433 18.15 2.03 13.62
C ALA A 433 18.45 3.52 13.87
N ALA A 434 19.33 3.82 14.83
CA ALA A 434 19.79 5.17 15.11
C ALA A 434 20.55 5.78 13.92
N LEU A 435 21.40 5.01 13.24
CA LEU A 435 22.10 5.45 12.04
C LEU A 435 21.16 5.73 10.87
N ASP A 436 20.15 4.88 10.66
CA ASP A 436 19.21 5.00 9.56
C ASP A 436 18.23 6.18 9.75
N ILE A 437 17.76 6.42 10.97
CA ILE A 437 16.71 7.40 11.26
C ILE A 437 17.30 8.75 11.72
N TYR A 438 18.33 8.72 12.57
CA TYR A 438 18.84 9.89 13.27
C TYR A 438 20.26 10.30 12.85
N GLY A 439 20.91 9.50 12.00
CA GLY A 439 22.29 9.74 11.57
C GLY A 439 23.37 9.15 12.49
N GLY A 440 22.96 8.49 13.57
CA GLY A 440 23.85 7.74 14.46
C GLY A 440 23.35 7.73 15.90
N ILE A 441 23.99 6.89 16.73
CA ILE A 441 23.61 6.78 18.15
C ILE A 441 23.95 8.02 18.96
N GLU A 442 25.02 8.74 18.60
CA GLU A 442 25.39 9.99 19.27
C GLU A 442 24.45 11.13 18.87
N GLU A 443 24.02 11.16 17.62
CA GLU A 443 23.01 12.07 17.11
C GLU A 443 21.66 11.82 17.79
N LEU A 444 21.26 10.56 17.97
CA LEU A 444 20.09 10.16 18.75
C LEU A 444 20.19 10.67 20.21
N ARG A 445 21.33 10.46 20.87
CA ARG A 445 21.58 10.93 22.24
C ARG A 445 21.53 12.45 22.38
N ALA A 446 21.87 13.17 21.32
CA ALA A 446 21.91 14.62 21.27
C ALA A 446 20.57 15.25 20.83
N LEU A 447 19.52 14.45 20.57
CA LEU A 447 18.23 14.99 20.14
C LEU A 447 17.63 15.91 21.20
N GLU A 448 17.34 17.13 20.78
CA GLU A 448 16.56 18.10 21.55
C GLU A 448 15.12 18.19 21.05
N TRP A 449 14.90 17.99 19.75
CA TRP A 449 13.61 18.07 19.09
C TRP A 449 13.38 16.83 18.22
N LEU A 450 12.12 16.42 18.10
CA LEU A 450 11.69 15.46 17.08
C LEU A 450 10.71 16.13 16.14
N CYS A 451 10.73 15.72 14.87
CA CYS A 451 9.70 16.04 13.90
C CYS A 451 8.99 14.74 13.52
N ILE A 452 7.66 14.74 13.58
CA ILE A 452 6.81 13.58 13.24
C ILE A 452 5.84 14.00 12.14
N GLU A 453 5.82 13.23 11.05
CA GLU A 453 4.77 13.27 10.01
C GLU A 453 3.84 12.07 10.29
N PHE A 454 2.55 12.35 10.41
CA PHE A 454 1.51 11.33 10.41
C PHE A 454 0.68 11.44 9.15
N GLN A 455 0.48 10.33 8.46
CA GLN A 455 -0.32 10.28 7.24
C GLN A 455 -1.67 9.60 7.51
N HIS A 456 -2.80 10.32 7.40
CA HIS A 456 -4.13 9.79 7.74
C HIS A 456 -4.53 8.59 6.86
N SER A 457 -4.17 8.61 5.57
CA SER A 457 -4.54 7.59 4.60
C SER A 457 -3.78 6.27 4.77
N ALA A 458 -2.56 6.31 5.30
CA ALA A 458 -1.72 5.13 5.54
C ALA A 458 -1.69 4.69 7.02
N TYR A 459 -2.12 5.54 7.94
CA TYR A 459 -1.94 5.38 9.39
C TYR A 459 -0.48 5.13 9.77
N GLU A 460 0.45 5.76 9.05
CA GLU A 460 1.89 5.58 9.20
C GLU A 460 2.51 6.74 9.98
N GLN A 461 3.37 6.40 10.94
CA GLN A 461 4.24 7.33 11.64
C GLN A 461 5.59 7.40 10.91
N ARG A 462 6.04 8.60 10.55
CA ARG A 462 7.41 8.86 10.14
C ARG A 462 8.06 9.87 11.08
N ILE A 463 9.32 9.61 11.45
CA ILE A 463 10.04 10.39 12.48
C ILE A 463 11.41 10.85 12.02
N TRP A 464 11.80 12.07 12.42
CA TRP A 464 13.10 12.65 12.14
C TRP A 464 13.65 13.38 13.37
N GLY A 465 14.97 13.48 13.46
CA GLY A 465 15.68 14.23 14.49
C GLY A 465 15.61 15.76 14.38
N GLY A 466 14.60 16.29 13.68
CA GLY A 466 14.42 17.72 13.43
C GLY A 466 13.70 18.03 12.11
N LEU A 467 13.26 19.27 11.99
CA LEU A 467 12.53 19.78 10.82
C LEU A 467 13.38 19.78 9.56
N LYS A 468 14.66 20.14 9.63
CA LYS A 468 15.50 20.19 8.44
C LYS A 468 15.61 18.81 7.78
N LEU A 469 15.79 17.75 8.58
CA LEU A 469 15.86 16.38 8.09
C LEU A 469 14.55 15.96 7.40
N PHE A 470 13.41 16.31 8.00
CA PHE A 470 12.10 16.09 7.39
C PHE A 470 11.99 16.80 6.03
N LEU A 471 12.34 18.08 5.95
CA LEU A 471 12.24 18.85 4.70
C LEU A 471 13.19 18.35 3.60
N GLU A 472 14.39 17.86 3.97
CA GLU A 472 15.29 17.23 3.00
C GLU A 472 14.65 15.97 2.37
N GLU A 473 13.98 15.15 3.18
CA GLU A 473 13.28 13.95 2.68
C GLU A 473 12.01 14.30 1.90
N TYR A 474 11.26 15.29 2.38
CA TYR A 474 10.09 15.83 1.68
C TYR A 474 10.45 16.29 0.26
N VAL A 475 11.48 17.16 0.13
CA VAL A 475 11.96 17.65 -1.16
C VAL A 475 12.46 16.51 -2.04
N LYS A 476 13.11 15.48 -1.46
CA LYS A 476 13.53 14.29 -2.20
C LYS A 476 12.33 13.56 -2.80
N ARG A 477 11.30 13.28 -2.00
CA ARG A 477 10.06 12.60 -2.41
C ARG A 477 9.37 13.32 -3.55
N GLU A 478 9.18 14.64 -3.41
CA GLU A 478 8.56 15.49 -4.43
C GLU A 478 9.35 15.50 -5.75
N VAL A 479 10.67 15.61 -5.68
CA VAL A 479 11.53 15.58 -6.87
C VAL A 479 11.49 14.20 -7.57
N ASP A 480 11.43 13.11 -6.79
CA ASP A 480 11.37 11.76 -7.32
C ASP A 480 10.02 11.47 -8.00
N GLU A 481 8.89 11.89 -7.39
CA GLU A 481 7.55 11.79 -7.98
C GLU A 481 7.41 12.67 -9.24
N ARG A 482 7.95 13.90 -9.23
CA ARG A 482 7.98 14.74 -10.45
C ARG A 482 8.72 14.06 -11.59
N LYS A 483 9.94 13.54 -11.34
CA LYS A 483 10.71 12.82 -12.36
C LYS A 483 9.93 11.63 -12.91
N LYS A 484 9.19 10.92 -12.06
CA LYS A 484 8.34 9.79 -12.45
C LYS A 484 7.15 10.24 -13.31
N ALA A 485 6.50 11.35 -12.95
CA ALA A 485 5.45 11.97 -13.75
C ALA A 485 5.96 12.41 -15.13
N GLU A 486 7.09 13.10 -15.19
CA GLU A 486 7.73 13.51 -16.46
C GLU A 486 8.04 12.31 -17.37
N ARG A 487 8.61 11.23 -16.81
CA ARG A 487 8.88 9.99 -17.55
C ARG A 487 7.58 9.39 -18.10
N ARG A 488 6.52 9.34 -17.29
CA ARG A 488 5.19 8.86 -17.72
C ARG A 488 4.63 9.71 -18.86
N GLN A 489 4.67 11.03 -18.75
CA GLN A 489 4.18 11.94 -19.80
C GLN A 489 4.95 11.73 -21.13
N ARG A 490 6.27 11.58 -21.08
CA ARG A 490 7.10 11.29 -22.27
C ARG A 490 6.74 9.96 -22.92
N ARG A 491 6.51 8.91 -22.12
CA ARG A 491 6.05 7.60 -22.60
C ARG A 491 4.69 7.70 -23.27
N ASP A 492 3.72 8.36 -22.63
CA ASP A 492 2.37 8.55 -23.18
C ASP A 492 2.41 9.39 -24.48
N ALA A 493 3.33 10.35 -24.59
CA ALA A 493 3.53 11.11 -25.81
C ALA A 493 4.11 10.24 -26.94
N LYS A 494 5.10 9.38 -26.62
CA LYS A 494 5.70 8.43 -27.56
C LYS A 494 4.66 7.42 -28.07
N GLU A 495 3.88 6.82 -27.18
CA GLU A 495 2.81 5.87 -27.54
C GLU A 495 1.72 6.52 -28.39
N ARG A 496 1.28 7.74 -28.06
CA ARG A 496 0.36 8.52 -28.89
C ARG A 496 0.95 8.81 -30.27
N GLY A 497 2.25 9.10 -30.35
CA GLY A 497 2.98 9.28 -31.61
C GLY A 497 3.01 8.02 -32.46
N GLU A 498 3.34 6.88 -31.86
CA GLU A 498 3.37 5.58 -32.53
C GLU A 498 1.98 5.11 -32.96
N SER A 499 0.96 5.31 -32.13
CA SER A 499 -0.44 5.02 -32.47
C SER A 499 -0.93 5.89 -33.64
N LYS A 500 -0.60 7.19 -33.65
CA LYS A 500 -0.85 8.08 -34.80
C LYS A 500 -0.09 7.62 -36.05
N ALA A 501 1.15 7.15 -35.92
CA ALA A 501 1.93 6.62 -37.03
C ALA A 501 1.38 5.28 -37.58
N ARG A 502 0.92 4.38 -36.70
CA ARG A 502 0.23 3.13 -37.07
C ARG A 502 -1.11 3.43 -37.75
N LYS A 503 -1.88 4.40 -37.25
CA LYS A 503 -3.13 4.85 -37.86
C LYS A 503 -2.89 5.45 -39.26
N ARG A 504 -1.88 6.30 -39.44
CA ARG A 504 -1.49 6.83 -40.76
C ARG A 504 -1.05 5.71 -41.73
N LYS A 505 -0.28 4.72 -41.27
CA LYS A 505 0.09 3.55 -42.09
C LYS A 505 -1.11 2.64 -42.42
N ARG A 506 -2.12 2.55 -41.55
CA ARG A 506 -3.39 1.84 -41.80
C ARG A 506 -4.31 2.60 -42.74
N GLU A 507 -4.28 3.93 -42.74
CA GLU A 507 -5.08 4.77 -43.66
C GLU A 507 -4.52 4.80 -45.09
N ASP A 508 -3.21 4.59 -45.28
CA ASP A 508 -2.56 4.46 -46.60
C ASP A 508 -2.64 3.04 -47.22
N GLY A 509 -3.19 2.05 -46.50
CA GLY A 509 -3.33 0.65 -46.94
C GLY A 509 -4.76 0.14 -46.73
N GLN A 510 -5.51 -0.03 -47.81
CA GLN A 510 -6.95 -0.26 -47.85
C GLN A 510 -7.46 -1.47 -47.02
N SER A 511 -8.48 -1.19 -46.19
CA SER A 511 -9.53 -2.03 -45.58
C SER A 511 -9.27 -3.52 -45.31
N VAL A 512 -9.17 -3.90 -44.02
CA VAL A 512 -9.71 -5.17 -43.49
C VAL A 512 -10.27 -4.93 -42.09
N VAL A 513 -11.37 -5.63 -41.83
CA VAL A 513 -12.16 -5.77 -40.60
C VAL A 513 -11.28 -6.17 -39.43
N ASP A 514 -11.28 -5.37 -38.35
CA ASP A 514 -10.74 -5.80 -37.05
C ASP A 514 -11.85 -6.59 -36.34
N ASP A 515 -11.66 -7.91 -36.30
CA ASP A 515 -12.32 -8.84 -35.40
C ASP A 515 -11.31 -9.07 -34.25
N ASP A 516 -11.59 -8.52 -33.07
CA ASP A 516 -11.04 -9.04 -31.82
C ASP A 516 -11.80 -8.47 -30.60
N ASN A 517 -12.40 -9.40 -29.87
CA ASN A 517 -12.48 -9.44 -28.42
C ASN A 517 -13.21 -8.29 -27.69
N LYS A 518 -14.54 -8.39 -27.61
CA LYS A 518 -15.34 -7.70 -26.59
C LYS A 518 -16.23 -8.69 -25.84
N SER A 519 -15.84 -9.03 -24.62
CA SER A 519 -16.80 -9.29 -23.54
C SER A 519 -16.94 -8.06 -22.61
N GLY A 520 -16.54 -6.87 -23.09
CA GLY A 520 -16.75 -5.61 -22.39
C GLY A 520 -18.12 -5.02 -22.74
N THR A 521 -18.89 -4.66 -21.73
CA THR A 521 -20.14 -3.89 -21.86
C THR A 521 -19.97 -2.69 -22.79
N ASP A 522 -20.99 -2.34 -23.57
CA ASP A 522 -21.02 -1.15 -24.45
C ASP A 522 -21.05 0.20 -23.68
N ALA A 523 -20.61 0.21 -22.42
CA ALA A 523 -20.62 1.40 -21.57
C ALA A 523 -19.56 2.41 -22.02
N LYS A 524 -19.94 3.68 -22.12
CA LYS A 524 -19.03 4.77 -22.45
C LYS A 524 -18.16 5.10 -21.23
N ILE A 525 -16.85 5.02 -21.39
CA ILE A 525 -15.88 5.43 -20.36
C ILE A 525 -15.59 6.92 -20.52
N ILE A 526 -15.74 7.69 -19.45
CA ILE A 526 -15.46 9.12 -19.38
C ILE A 526 -14.40 9.31 -18.30
N ALA A 527 -13.21 9.77 -18.70
CA ALA A 527 -12.15 10.09 -17.75
C ALA A 527 -12.44 11.47 -17.13
N VAL A 528 -12.33 11.55 -15.81
CA VAL A 528 -12.48 12.78 -15.03
C VAL A 528 -11.37 12.87 -14.00
N ASP A 529 -11.09 14.09 -13.55
CA ASP A 529 -10.15 14.40 -12.48
C ASP A 529 -10.97 14.84 -11.27
N TYR A 530 -10.91 14.07 -10.17
CA TYR A 530 -11.75 14.29 -8.98
C TYR A 530 -11.35 15.55 -8.19
N THR A 531 -10.19 16.15 -8.47
CA THR A 531 -9.77 17.42 -7.88
C THR A 531 -10.38 18.65 -8.59
N LYS A 532 -11.07 18.45 -9.73
CA LYS A 532 -11.58 19.54 -10.59
C LYS A 532 -13.09 19.49 -10.78
N PRO A 533 -13.91 19.92 -9.80
CA PRO A 533 -15.38 19.89 -9.87
C PRO A 533 -15.96 20.52 -11.14
N ASP A 534 -15.39 21.63 -11.62
CA ASP A 534 -15.87 22.30 -12.85
C ASP A 534 -15.59 21.48 -14.12
N SER A 535 -14.51 20.70 -14.13
CA SER A 535 -14.21 19.77 -15.22
C SER A 535 -15.21 18.61 -15.23
N ILE A 536 -15.51 18.07 -14.04
CA ILE A 536 -16.51 17.01 -13.87
C ILE A 536 -17.89 17.53 -14.31
N ALA A 537 -18.29 18.74 -13.89
CA ALA A 537 -19.58 19.33 -14.28
C ALA A 537 -19.72 19.44 -15.81
N ARG A 538 -18.69 19.94 -16.50
CA ARG A 538 -18.67 19.98 -17.97
C ARG A 538 -18.79 18.58 -18.59
N ALA A 539 -18.06 17.60 -18.05
CA ALA A 539 -18.15 16.23 -18.53
C ALA A 539 -19.56 15.65 -18.34
N LEU A 540 -20.22 15.92 -17.21
CA LEU A 540 -21.62 15.52 -16.97
C LEU A 540 -22.56 16.16 -18.00
N GLU A 541 -22.41 17.45 -18.29
CA GLU A 541 -23.25 18.17 -19.26
C GLU A 541 -23.04 17.73 -20.71
N GLU A 542 -21.78 17.63 -21.16
CA GLU A 542 -21.41 17.22 -22.52
C GLU A 542 -21.92 15.80 -22.84
N ASN A 543 -21.92 14.94 -21.83
CA ASN A 543 -22.41 13.57 -21.94
C ASN A 543 -23.89 13.44 -21.59
N ARG A 544 -24.55 14.55 -21.22
CA ARG A 544 -25.97 14.63 -20.87
C ARG A 544 -26.37 13.66 -19.76
N ILE A 545 -25.54 13.58 -18.72
CA ILE A 545 -25.74 12.69 -17.57
C ILE A 545 -26.81 13.28 -16.65
N ASP A 546 -27.95 12.59 -16.54
CA ASP A 546 -29.08 12.98 -15.66
C ASP A 546 -28.85 12.56 -14.20
N THR A 547 -28.29 11.37 -14.01
CA THR A 547 -28.11 10.75 -12.70
C THR A 547 -26.65 10.35 -12.49
N VAL A 548 -26.11 10.68 -11.33
CA VAL A 548 -24.81 10.17 -10.86
C VAL A 548 -25.03 9.11 -9.78
N ILE A 549 -24.36 7.96 -9.92
CA ILE A 549 -24.33 6.90 -8.91
C ILE A 549 -22.88 6.75 -8.49
N SER A 550 -22.57 7.12 -7.24
CA SER A 550 -21.23 6.97 -6.72
C SER A 550 -21.04 5.58 -6.10
N THR A 551 -20.01 4.89 -6.57
CA THR A 551 -19.50 3.63 -5.99
C THR A 551 -18.03 3.79 -5.59
N LEU A 552 -17.62 5.01 -5.23
CA LEU A 552 -16.26 5.30 -4.78
C LEU A 552 -15.95 4.57 -3.48
N GLY A 553 -14.72 4.02 -3.39
CA GLY A 553 -14.27 3.29 -2.21
C GLY A 553 -14.07 4.25 -1.03
N SER A 554 -14.47 3.82 0.17
CA SER A 554 -14.28 4.63 1.39
C SER A 554 -12.82 4.88 1.77
N MET A 555 -11.88 4.16 1.14
CA MET A 555 -10.44 4.32 1.33
C MET A 555 -9.84 5.47 0.50
N SER A 556 -10.63 6.09 -0.38
CA SER A 556 -10.17 7.18 -1.27
C SER A 556 -10.36 8.57 -0.66
N GLY A 557 -10.55 8.67 0.66
CA GLY A 557 -10.86 9.94 1.33
C GLY A 557 -12.29 10.44 1.04
N THR A 558 -12.59 11.65 1.53
CA THR A 558 -13.89 12.31 1.35
C THR A 558 -13.99 13.17 0.10
N ASP A 559 -12.86 13.72 -0.34
CA ASP A 559 -12.82 14.79 -1.32
C ASP A 559 -13.34 14.39 -2.70
N PRO A 560 -13.06 13.18 -3.22
CA PRO A 560 -13.58 12.76 -4.52
C PRO A 560 -15.12 12.73 -4.58
N GLU A 561 -15.78 12.31 -3.50
CA GLU A 561 -17.25 12.32 -3.43
C GLU A 561 -17.78 13.75 -3.30
N MET A 562 -17.15 14.58 -2.47
CA MET A 562 -17.54 15.97 -2.28
C MET A 562 -17.44 16.77 -3.58
N ALA A 563 -16.34 16.60 -4.32
CA ALA A 563 -16.14 17.19 -5.63
C ALA A 563 -17.20 16.72 -6.65
N LEU A 564 -17.58 15.43 -6.59
CA LEU A 564 -18.60 14.87 -7.48
C LEU A 564 -20.01 15.40 -7.15
N ILE A 565 -20.34 15.57 -5.87
CA ILE A 565 -21.59 16.21 -5.42
C ILE A 565 -21.63 17.68 -5.87
N GLU A 566 -20.54 18.42 -5.68
CA GLU A 566 -20.44 19.81 -6.12
C GLU A 566 -20.62 19.93 -7.63
N ALA A 567 -19.92 19.10 -8.40
CA ALA A 567 -20.01 19.07 -9.86
C ALA A 567 -21.42 18.71 -10.35
N ALA A 568 -22.06 17.72 -9.71
CA ALA A 568 -23.43 17.34 -10.00
C ALA A 568 -24.40 18.49 -9.74
N ASN A 569 -24.22 19.24 -8.64
CA ASN A 569 -25.06 20.40 -8.31
C ASN A 569 -24.81 21.60 -9.25
N LYS A 570 -23.59 21.75 -9.77
CA LYS A 570 -23.25 22.78 -10.77
C LYS A 570 -23.79 22.47 -12.17
N SER A 571 -23.88 21.19 -12.53
CA SER A 571 -24.38 20.74 -13.83
C SER A 571 -25.82 21.16 -14.06
N SER A 572 -26.08 21.80 -15.21
CA SER A 572 -27.43 22.17 -15.64
C SER A 572 -28.28 20.98 -16.10
N ILE A 573 -27.67 19.81 -16.29
CA ILE A 573 -28.34 18.58 -16.74
C ILE A 573 -28.59 17.62 -15.59
N THR A 574 -27.65 17.49 -14.66
CA THR A 574 -27.72 16.48 -13.59
C THR A 574 -28.82 16.84 -12.59
N GLN A 575 -29.75 15.92 -12.38
CA GLN A 575 -30.90 16.13 -11.48
C GLN A 575 -30.85 15.22 -10.25
N ARG A 576 -30.16 14.09 -10.36
CA ARG A 576 -30.26 12.99 -9.40
C ARG A 576 -28.91 12.46 -8.96
N TYR A 577 -28.82 12.05 -7.69
CA TYR A 577 -27.57 11.57 -7.10
C TYR A 577 -27.79 10.39 -6.15
N ILE A 578 -26.93 9.37 -6.21
CA ILE A 578 -26.87 8.30 -5.21
C ILE A 578 -25.45 8.31 -4.63
N PRO A 579 -25.26 8.71 -3.35
CA PRO A 579 -23.95 8.75 -2.74
C PRO A 579 -23.40 7.36 -2.43
N SER A 580 -22.08 7.26 -2.26
CA SER A 580 -21.43 6.01 -1.87
C SER A 580 -21.70 5.65 -0.41
N THR A 581 -22.92 5.20 -0.09
CA THR A 581 -23.38 4.85 1.28
C THR A 581 -23.78 3.37 1.42
N TRP A 582 -23.27 2.51 0.56
CA TRP A 582 -23.69 1.11 0.37
C TRP A 582 -23.49 0.19 1.60
N GLY A 583 -24.34 0.33 2.61
CA GLY A 583 -24.23 -0.38 3.89
C GLY A 583 -25.38 -0.11 4.84
N ILE A 584 -25.10 0.50 5.99
CA ILE A 584 -26.06 0.87 7.04
C ILE A 584 -26.48 2.34 6.95
N LYS A 585 -27.42 2.74 7.80
CA LYS A 585 -27.72 4.16 8.04
C LYS A 585 -26.58 4.79 8.84
N TYR A 586 -25.95 5.82 8.31
CA TYR A 586 -24.88 6.55 8.99
C TYR A 586 -25.45 7.64 9.89
N THR A 587 -25.14 7.56 11.18
CA THR A 587 -25.57 8.51 12.22
C THR A 587 -24.36 8.95 13.05
N PRO A 588 -24.46 10.05 13.83
CA PRO A 588 -23.38 10.44 14.74
C PRO A 588 -22.97 9.33 15.71
N GLU A 589 -23.93 8.51 16.18
CA GLU A 589 -23.64 7.35 17.03
C GLU A 589 -22.80 6.30 16.31
N VAL A 590 -23.12 5.99 15.05
CA VAL A 590 -22.29 5.10 14.21
C VAL A 590 -20.89 5.68 14.02
N ALA A 591 -20.76 7.01 13.91
CA ALA A 591 -19.47 7.67 13.73
C ALA A 591 -18.53 7.60 14.93
N GLU A 592 -19.05 7.37 16.13
CA GLU A 592 -18.24 7.09 17.33
C GLU A 592 -17.66 5.66 17.31
N ILE A 593 -18.30 4.73 16.61
CA ILE A 593 -17.88 3.32 16.51
C ILE A 593 -17.06 3.09 15.23
N PHE A 594 -17.46 3.73 14.13
CA PHE A 594 -16.90 3.58 12.81
C PHE A 594 -16.59 4.96 12.21
N SER A 595 -15.34 5.39 12.38
CA SER A 595 -14.88 6.73 11.99
C SER A 595 -15.17 7.11 10.53
N ILE A 596 -15.14 6.15 9.61
CA ILE A 596 -15.48 6.35 8.18
C ILE A 596 -16.90 6.90 8.00
N ALA A 597 -17.82 6.66 8.94
CA ALA A 597 -19.17 7.20 8.90
C ALA A 597 -19.20 8.74 8.94
N LYS A 598 -18.17 9.42 9.49
CA LYS A 598 -18.07 10.89 9.48
C LYS A 598 -18.08 11.43 8.06
N GLY A 599 -17.29 10.83 7.17
CA GLY A 599 -17.27 11.18 5.75
C GLY A 599 -18.60 10.87 5.06
N LYS A 600 -19.23 9.73 5.38
CA LYS A 600 -20.54 9.41 4.81
C LYS A 600 -21.62 10.41 5.24
N ILE A 601 -21.58 10.89 6.48
CA ILE A 601 -22.49 11.93 7.00
C ILE A 601 -22.26 13.26 6.27
N SER A 602 -21.00 13.65 6.04
CA SER A 602 -20.70 14.91 5.34
C SER A 602 -21.25 14.92 3.90
N TYR A 603 -21.28 13.77 3.22
CA TYR A 603 -21.93 13.64 1.91
C TYR A 603 -23.42 13.96 1.96
N LEU A 604 -24.11 13.48 3.01
CA LEU A 604 -25.54 13.73 3.19
C LEU A 604 -25.81 15.19 3.52
N ASP A 605 -24.99 15.78 4.39
CA ASP A 605 -25.07 17.20 4.73
C ASP A 605 -24.80 18.10 3.53
N ALA A 606 -23.90 17.69 2.63
CA ALA A 606 -23.64 18.38 1.38
C ALA A 606 -24.86 18.28 0.44
N LEU A 607 -25.39 17.07 0.24
CA LEU A 607 -26.54 16.82 -0.63
C LEU A 607 -27.82 17.54 -0.16
N GLU A 608 -28.06 17.66 1.15
CA GLU A 608 -29.20 18.44 1.69
C GLU A 608 -29.12 19.94 1.32
N LYS A 609 -27.93 20.46 1.02
CA LYS A 609 -27.73 21.86 0.61
C LYS A 609 -27.90 22.06 -0.91
N THR A 610 -28.15 21.00 -1.67
CA THR A 610 -28.30 21.03 -3.13
C THR A 610 -29.76 20.99 -3.55
N SER A 611 -30.02 21.24 -4.85
CA SER A 611 -31.34 20.97 -5.45
C SER A 611 -31.45 19.55 -6.04
N LEU A 612 -30.42 18.71 -5.89
CA LEU A 612 -30.41 17.36 -6.42
C LEU A 612 -31.41 16.48 -5.65
N GLN A 613 -32.20 15.70 -6.37
CA GLN A 613 -32.93 14.61 -5.74
C GLN A 613 -31.95 13.47 -5.46
N TYR A 614 -31.86 13.03 -4.22
CA TYR A 614 -30.95 11.95 -3.85
C TYR A 614 -31.59 10.92 -2.94
N THR A 615 -30.96 9.75 -2.87
CA THR A 615 -31.35 8.67 -1.97
C THR A 615 -30.13 7.88 -1.51
N CYS A 616 -30.08 7.55 -0.23
CA CYS A 616 -29.05 6.70 0.36
C CYS A 616 -29.50 5.25 0.28
N VAL A 617 -28.74 4.41 -0.42
CA VAL A 617 -29.03 2.98 -0.48
C VAL A 617 -28.49 2.30 0.77
N ILE A 618 -29.39 1.65 1.53
CA ILE A 618 -29.10 0.97 2.79
C ILE A 618 -29.38 -0.52 2.57
N ASN A 619 -28.32 -1.29 2.29
CA ASN A 619 -28.41 -2.68 1.85
C ASN A 619 -27.85 -3.71 2.84
N GLY A 620 -27.33 -3.25 3.98
CA GLY A 620 -26.73 -4.12 4.99
C GLY A 620 -25.37 -4.62 4.55
N PHE A 621 -25.02 -5.84 4.94
CA PHE A 621 -23.71 -6.41 4.66
C PHE A 621 -23.71 -7.19 3.34
N PHE A 622 -22.63 -7.10 2.56
CA PHE A 622 -22.56 -7.81 1.29
C PHE A 622 -22.43 -9.32 1.51
N LEU A 623 -23.31 -10.08 0.88
CA LEU A 623 -23.31 -11.55 0.97
C LEU A 623 -22.20 -12.20 0.12
N ASP A 624 -21.72 -11.47 -0.89
CA ASP A 624 -20.64 -11.86 -1.80
C ASP A 624 -19.39 -12.36 -1.06
N TYR A 625 -19.02 -11.71 0.04
CA TYR A 625 -17.86 -12.04 0.86
C TYR A 625 -17.87 -13.47 1.42
N PHE A 626 -19.05 -14.10 1.51
CA PHE A 626 -19.21 -15.45 2.04
C PHE A 626 -19.38 -16.51 0.96
N VAL A 627 -19.41 -16.14 -0.32
CA VAL A 627 -19.69 -17.07 -1.43
C VAL A 627 -18.61 -17.10 -2.50
N GLU A 628 -17.67 -16.17 -2.45
CA GLU A 628 -16.46 -16.21 -3.27
C GLU A 628 -15.56 -17.41 -2.93
N PRO A 629 -14.82 -17.95 -3.93
CA PRO A 629 -14.85 -17.60 -5.36
C PRO A 629 -15.91 -18.38 -6.16
N TYR A 630 -16.79 -19.13 -5.49
CA TYR A 630 -17.62 -20.16 -6.14
C TYR A 630 -18.93 -19.63 -6.72
N VAL A 631 -19.43 -18.51 -6.19
CA VAL A 631 -20.50 -17.74 -6.82
C VAL A 631 -19.91 -16.45 -7.37
N LYS A 632 -20.36 -16.05 -8.56
CA LYS A 632 -19.89 -14.84 -9.24
C LYS A 632 -20.02 -13.61 -8.33
N SER A 633 -18.95 -12.84 -8.21
CA SER A 633 -18.89 -11.56 -7.52
C SER A 633 -17.94 -10.62 -8.26
N TYR A 634 -18.07 -9.32 -8.01
CA TYR A 634 -17.11 -8.28 -8.43
C TYR A 634 -16.48 -7.59 -7.21
N LEU A 635 -16.80 -8.03 -6.01
CA LEU A 635 -16.15 -7.56 -4.79
C LEU A 635 -14.84 -8.32 -4.56
N THR A 636 -14.03 -7.82 -3.63
CA THR A 636 -12.81 -8.51 -3.17
C THR A 636 -13.12 -9.15 -1.83
N GLY A 637 -12.87 -10.46 -1.72
CA GLY A 637 -13.17 -11.23 -0.51
C GLY A 637 -12.66 -10.62 0.80
N LEU A 638 -13.52 -10.63 1.82
CA LEU A 638 -13.23 -10.22 3.20
C LEU A 638 -13.85 -11.25 4.16
N THR A 639 -13.03 -11.95 4.94
CA THR A 639 -13.55 -12.93 5.91
C THR A 639 -13.88 -12.26 7.23
N LEU A 640 -15.18 -12.09 7.47
CA LEU A 640 -15.71 -11.48 8.69
C LEU A 640 -16.59 -12.45 9.47
N ALA A 641 -16.25 -12.72 10.72
CA ALA A 641 -16.92 -13.60 11.68
C ALA A 641 -17.06 -15.10 11.30
N ILE A 642 -17.25 -15.46 10.02
CA ILE A 642 -17.43 -16.85 9.58
C ILE A 642 -16.48 -17.14 8.42
N ASP A 643 -15.48 -17.98 8.68
CA ASP A 643 -14.55 -18.52 7.70
C ASP A 643 -15.07 -19.87 7.17
N ILE A 644 -15.93 -19.80 6.16
CA ILE A 644 -16.58 -20.98 5.58
C ILE A 644 -15.57 -21.91 4.90
N ALA A 645 -14.51 -21.34 4.31
CA ALA A 645 -13.46 -22.09 3.64
C ALA A 645 -12.72 -23.01 4.62
N ASN A 646 -12.27 -22.43 5.74
CA ASN A 646 -11.47 -23.12 6.75
C ASN A 646 -12.30 -23.73 7.89
N LYS A 647 -13.64 -23.67 7.82
CA LYS A 647 -14.56 -24.26 8.80
C LYS A 647 -14.31 -23.70 10.22
N ALA A 648 -14.12 -22.39 10.31
CA ALA A 648 -13.91 -21.68 11.57
C ALA A 648 -14.84 -20.45 11.69
N ALA A 649 -15.14 -20.02 12.90
CA ALA A 649 -15.97 -18.86 13.15
C ALA A 649 -15.58 -18.13 14.46
N ALA A 650 -15.55 -16.81 14.39
CA ALA A 650 -15.36 -15.89 15.50
C ALA A 650 -16.58 -14.97 15.57
N ILE A 651 -17.60 -15.41 16.31
CA ILE A 651 -18.90 -14.75 16.35
C ILE A 651 -18.84 -13.54 17.30
N PRO A 652 -19.14 -12.32 16.85
CA PRO A 652 -19.18 -11.15 17.70
C PRO A 652 -20.37 -11.22 18.67
N GLY A 653 -20.13 -10.87 19.92
CA GLY A 653 -21.13 -10.78 20.97
C GLY A 653 -21.86 -12.11 21.20
N SER A 654 -23.19 -12.05 21.14
CA SER A 654 -24.06 -13.22 21.28
C SER A 654 -24.29 -13.97 19.97
N GLY A 655 -24.12 -13.27 18.83
CA GLY A 655 -24.47 -13.77 17.50
C GLY A 655 -25.96 -13.97 17.26
N ASN A 656 -26.83 -13.47 18.16
CA ASN A 656 -28.29 -13.63 18.10
C ASN A 656 -29.03 -12.37 17.65
N VAL A 657 -28.31 -11.27 17.39
CA VAL A 657 -28.88 -10.06 16.82
C VAL A 657 -29.04 -10.24 15.31
N PRO A 658 -30.23 -9.97 14.71
CA PRO A 658 -30.42 -10.11 13.28
C PRO A 658 -29.56 -9.14 12.47
N VAL A 659 -29.00 -9.63 11.37
CA VAL A 659 -28.18 -8.85 10.42
C VAL A 659 -28.79 -9.00 9.02
N VAL A 660 -28.95 -7.89 8.32
CA VAL A 660 -29.34 -7.88 6.91
C VAL A 660 -28.12 -8.15 6.03
N PHE A 661 -28.21 -9.18 5.19
CA PHE A 661 -27.24 -9.48 4.14
C PHE A 661 -27.87 -9.36 2.76
N THR A 662 -27.17 -8.77 1.82
CA THR A 662 -27.68 -8.60 0.45
C THR A 662 -26.61 -8.91 -0.58
N TYR A 663 -26.97 -9.67 -1.62
CA TYR A 663 -26.08 -10.00 -2.73
C TYR A 663 -25.97 -8.83 -3.70
N SER A 664 -24.75 -8.50 -4.14
CA SER A 664 -24.45 -7.31 -4.96
C SER A 664 -25.27 -7.20 -6.25
N PHE A 665 -25.56 -8.32 -6.91
CA PHE A 665 -26.38 -8.34 -8.12
C PHE A 665 -27.85 -7.99 -7.83
N ASP A 666 -28.35 -8.28 -6.64
CA ASP A 666 -29.71 -7.91 -6.23
C ASP A 666 -29.79 -6.40 -6.01
N ILE A 667 -28.76 -5.84 -5.36
CA ILE A 667 -28.61 -4.39 -5.17
C ILE A 667 -28.64 -3.69 -6.54
N GLY A 668 -27.84 -4.16 -7.50
CA GLY A 668 -27.83 -3.62 -8.86
C GLY A 668 -29.20 -3.66 -9.56
N ARG A 669 -29.97 -4.74 -9.36
CA ARG A 669 -31.33 -4.86 -9.92
C ARG A 669 -32.30 -3.84 -9.29
N PHE A 670 -32.27 -3.66 -7.98
CA PHE A 670 -33.10 -2.67 -7.30
C PHE A 670 -32.72 -1.25 -7.67
N VAL A 671 -31.43 -0.93 -7.75
CA VAL A 671 -30.95 0.38 -8.19
C VAL A 671 -31.41 0.66 -9.62
N ALA A 672 -31.28 -0.30 -10.53
CA ALA A 672 -31.77 -0.15 -11.90
C ALA A 672 -33.29 0.12 -11.97
N ALA A 673 -34.09 -0.53 -11.13
CA ALA A 673 -35.53 -0.27 -11.04
C ALA A 673 -35.85 1.10 -10.42
N LEU A 674 -35.09 1.50 -9.39
CA LEU A 674 -35.19 2.79 -8.72
C LEU A 674 -34.93 3.95 -9.67
N LEU A 675 -33.97 3.81 -10.61
CA LEU A 675 -33.69 4.82 -11.64
C LEU A 675 -34.90 5.11 -12.54
N GLY A 676 -35.82 4.16 -12.68
CA GLY A 676 -37.08 4.32 -13.43
C GLY A 676 -38.16 5.12 -12.69
N GLN A 677 -37.98 5.40 -11.40
CA GLN A 677 -38.93 6.21 -10.62
C GLN A 677 -38.71 7.71 -10.84
N THR A 678 -39.80 8.46 -10.81
CA THR A 678 -39.79 9.93 -10.96
C THR A 678 -39.44 10.66 -9.67
N SER A 679 -39.52 9.98 -8.53
CA SER A 679 -39.17 10.54 -7.23
C SER A 679 -38.57 9.47 -6.33
N TRP A 680 -37.59 9.88 -5.52
CA TRP A 680 -36.96 9.02 -4.53
C TRP A 680 -37.19 9.55 -3.13
N GLU A 681 -37.42 8.63 -2.19
CA GLU A 681 -37.28 8.90 -0.77
C GLU A 681 -35.79 9.09 -0.42
N LYS A 682 -35.50 9.78 0.68
CA LYS A 682 -34.11 10.05 1.10
C LYS A 682 -33.35 8.78 1.46
N GLU A 683 -34.06 7.73 1.86
CA GLU A 683 -33.51 6.45 2.27
C GLU A 683 -34.17 5.32 1.46
N SER A 684 -33.35 4.44 0.90
CA SER A 684 -33.78 3.31 0.09
C SER A 684 -33.22 2.01 0.66
N TYR A 685 -34.05 1.31 1.44
CA TYR A 685 -33.68 0.05 2.08
C TYR A 685 -33.82 -1.15 1.13
N ILE A 686 -32.77 -1.98 1.05
CA ILE A 686 -32.79 -3.26 0.35
C ILE A 686 -32.48 -4.36 1.35
N ILE A 687 -33.42 -5.30 1.50
CA ILE A 687 -33.27 -6.43 2.41
C ILE A 687 -33.15 -7.70 1.58
N GLY A 688 -31.93 -8.20 1.38
CA GLY A 688 -31.68 -9.47 0.71
C GLY A 688 -32.22 -10.64 1.52
N ASP A 689 -31.62 -10.84 2.68
CA ASP A 689 -32.02 -11.78 3.71
C ASP A 689 -31.69 -11.23 5.09
N LYS A 690 -32.44 -11.63 6.12
CA LYS A 690 -32.28 -11.12 7.48
C LYS A 690 -32.27 -12.29 8.46
N ILE A 691 -31.08 -12.63 8.97
CA ILE A 691 -30.86 -13.76 9.88
C ILE A 691 -29.81 -13.39 10.93
N THR A 692 -29.72 -14.18 11.98
CA THR A 692 -28.64 -14.06 12.98
C THR A 692 -27.35 -14.72 12.49
N LEU A 693 -26.20 -14.34 13.05
CA LEU A 693 -24.93 -14.99 12.71
C LEU A 693 -24.88 -16.45 13.14
N ASN A 694 -25.56 -16.82 14.24
CA ASN A 694 -25.70 -18.23 14.64
C ASN A 694 -26.52 -19.04 13.62
N GLU A 695 -27.59 -18.47 13.05
CA GLU A 695 -28.34 -19.11 11.96
C GLU A 695 -27.53 -19.20 10.67
N PHE A 696 -26.74 -18.16 10.34
CA PHE A 696 -25.81 -18.19 9.22
C PHE A 696 -24.79 -19.32 9.40
N LEU A 697 -24.13 -19.39 10.56
CA LEU A 697 -23.17 -20.44 10.89
C LEU A 697 -23.79 -21.83 10.69
N ALA A 698 -25.01 -22.05 11.16
CA ALA A 698 -25.71 -23.33 10.96
C ALA A 698 -25.92 -23.67 9.47
N ILE A 699 -26.22 -22.68 8.63
CA ILE A 699 -26.33 -22.84 7.17
C ILE A 699 -24.96 -23.20 6.57
N ALA A 700 -23.89 -22.53 7.00
CA ALA A 700 -22.53 -22.78 6.51
C ALA A 700 -22.04 -24.20 6.90
N GLU A 701 -22.28 -24.61 8.15
CA GLU A 701 -21.98 -25.96 8.63
C GLU A 701 -22.76 -27.04 7.87
N GLU A 702 -24.05 -26.80 7.58
CA GLU A 702 -24.87 -27.68 6.76
C GLU A 702 -24.32 -27.79 5.33
N ALA A 703 -23.90 -26.67 4.72
CA ALA A 703 -23.33 -26.66 3.38
C ALA A 703 -21.99 -27.42 3.32
N ARG A 704 -21.11 -27.22 4.32
CA ARG A 704 -19.81 -27.92 4.41
C ARG A 704 -19.93 -29.35 4.94
N GLY A 705 -21.09 -29.75 5.45
CA GLY A 705 -21.33 -31.07 6.03
C GLY A 705 -20.58 -31.35 7.33
N THR A 706 -20.10 -30.32 8.04
CA THR A 706 -19.32 -30.45 9.28
C THR A 706 -19.51 -29.25 10.20
N LYS A 707 -19.33 -29.48 11.50
CA LYS A 707 -19.27 -28.42 12.51
C LYS A 707 -18.00 -27.59 12.37
N PHE A 708 -18.09 -26.30 12.70
CA PHE A 708 -16.98 -25.36 12.62
C PHE A 708 -16.33 -25.17 13.99
N GLU A 709 -15.03 -24.87 14.00
CA GLU A 709 -14.36 -24.37 15.21
C GLU A 709 -14.87 -22.97 15.51
N THR A 710 -15.63 -22.82 16.61
CA THR A 710 -16.38 -21.59 16.89
C THR A 710 -15.96 -20.97 18.22
N THR A 711 -15.67 -19.68 18.19
CA THR A 711 -15.43 -18.83 19.36
C THR A 711 -16.41 -17.66 19.37
N TYR A 712 -16.63 -17.07 20.54
CA TYR A 712 -17.44 -15.85 20.69
C TYR A 712 -16.56 -14.73 21.25
N ASP A 713 -16.50 -13.60 20.54
CA ASP A 713 -15.76 -12.42 20.97
C ASP A 713 -16.68 -11.45 21.70
N SER A 714 -16.40 -11.18 22.99
CA SER A 714 -17.22 -10.26 23.78
C SER A 714 -17.13 -8.83 23.28
N LEU A 715 -18.18 -8.03 23.48
CA LEU A 715 -18.15 -6.59 23.20
C LEU A 715 -16.98 -5.87 23.89
N GLU A 716 -16.57 -6.32 25.07
CA GLU A 716 -15.40 -5.79 25.78
C GLU A 716 -14.11 -5.99 24.96
N LYS A 717 -13.90 -7.19 24.41
CA LYS A 717 -12.76 -7.49 23.53
C LYS A 717 -12.85 -6.73 22.20
N LEU A 718 -14.04 -6.64 21.61
CA LEU A 718 -14.21 -5.91 20.35
C LEU A 718 -13.93 -4.41 20.53
N ARG A 719 -14.29 -3.82 21.68
CA ARG A 719 -14.00 -2.42 22.01
C ARG A 719 -12.52 -2.13 22.22
N THR A 720 -11.69 -3.14 22.39
CA THR A 720 -10.22 -3.01 22.38
C THR A 720 -9.62 -3.27 20.99
N TYR A 721 -10.44 -3.28 19.94
CA TYR A 721 -10.06 -3.52 18.54
C TYR A 721 -9.44 -4.90 18.28
N GLN A 722 -9.76 -5.88 19.14
CA GLN A 722 -9.26 -7.24 19.03
C GLN A 722 -10.39 -8.20 18.63
N VAL A 723 -10.06 -9.16 17.77
CA VAL A 723 -10.93 -10.29 17.41
C VAL A 723 -10.19 -11.60 17.57
N THR A 724 -10.91 -12.71 17.62
CA THR A 724 -10.29 -14.03 17.45
C THR A 724 -9.81 -14.13 16.00
N GLU A 725 -8.52 -14.40 15.84
CA GLU A 725 -7.87 -14.55 14.54
C GLU A 725 -8.38 -15.80 13.84
N LEU A 726 -8.96 -15.62 12.66
CA LEU A 726 -9.44 -16.72 11.82
C LEU A 726 -8.34 -17.16 10.84
N PRO A 727 -8.33 -18.44 10.39
CA PRO A 727 -7.31 -18.92 9.46
C PRO A 727 -7.21 -18.08 8.17
N ALA A 728 -8.33 -17.60 7.63
CA ALA A 728 -8.34 -16.73 6.45
C ALA A 728 -7.74 -15.32 6.69
N HIS A 729 -7.48 -14.89 7.92
CA HIS A 729 -6.82 -13.61 8.19
C HIS A 729 -5.31 -13.67 7.92
N LEU A 730 -4.67 -14.81 8.18
CA LEU A 730 -3.21 -14.96 8.04
C LEU A 730 -2.70 -14.63 6.63
N PRO A 731 -3.34 -15.13 5.54
CA PRO A 731 -2.91 -14.80 4.17
C PRO A 731 -3.18 -13.34 3.78
N MET A 732 -4.01 -12.61 4.55
CA MET A 732 -4.29 -11.19 4.28
C MET A 732 -3.22 -10.26 4.86
N TYR A 733 -2.51 -10.67 5.91
CA TYR A 733 -1.54 -9.83 6.62
C TYR A 733 -0.41 -9.24 5.76
N PRO A 734 0.13 -9.94 4.74
CA PRO A 734 1.09 -9.33 3.81
C PRO A 734 0.52 -8.14 3.01
N TYR A 735 -0.80 -8.05 2.88
CA TYR A 735 -1.48 -7.03 2.08
C TYR A 735 -2.23 -5.99 2.92
N PHE A 736 -2.72 -6.40 4.09
CA PHE A 736 -3.57 -5.64 5.00
C PHE A 736 -3.10 -5.88 6.45
N PRO A 737 -2.48 -4.90 7.13
CA PRO A 737 -1.87 -5.09 8.44
C PRO A 737 -2.82 -5.73 9.47
N LYS A 738 -2.27 -6.60 10.32
CA LYS A 738 -3.06 -7.39 11.28
C LYS A 738 -3.93 -6.51 12.17
N GLN A 739 -3.36 -5.46 12.76
CA GLN A 739 -4.08 -4.54 13.65
C GLN A 739 -5.22 -3.85 12.91
N MET A 740 -5.00 -3.46 11.65
CA MET A 740 -6.03 -2.85 10.82
C MET A 740 -7.16 -3.84 10.50
N LEU A 741 -6.83 -5.08 10.12
CA LEU A 741 -7.85 -6.09 9.79
C LEU A 741 -8.67 -6.46 11.02
N GLN A 742 -8.01 -6.65 12.16
CA GLN A 742 -8.68 -6.96 13.41
C GLN A 742 -9.53 -5.81 13.90
N GLY A 743 -9.03 -4.57 13.82
CA GLY A 743 -9.80 -3.36 14.14
C GLY A 743 -11.05 -3.23 13.27
N MET A 744 -10.92 -3.44 11.95
CA MET A 744 -12.06 -3.43 11.04
C MET A 744 -13.08 -4.53 11.38
N CYS A 745 -12.62 -5.77 11.62
CA CYS A 745 -13.48 -6.87 12.03
C CYS A 745 -14.18 -6.58 13.36
N ALA A 746 -13.48 -5.95 14.32
CA ALA A 746 -14.02 -5.60 15.62
C ALA A 746 -15.13 -4.55 15.50
N VAL A 747 -14.90 -3.50 14.70
CA VAL A 747 -15.90 -2.45 14.44
C VAL A 747 -17.18 -3.02 13.85
N PHE A 748 -17.09 -3.84 12.79
CA PHE A 748 -18.28 -4.49 12.24
C PHE A 748 -18.92 -5.46 13.23
N GLY A 749 -18.12 -6.15 14.05
CA GLY A 749 -18.63 -6.98 15.14
C GLY A 749 -19.46 -6.21 16.17
N ILE A 750 -19.02 -5.01 16.56
CA ILE A 750 -19.78 -4.11 17.43
C ILE A 750 -21.06 -3.68 16.72
N LEU A 751 -20.97 -3.25 15.46
CA LEU A 751 -22.14 -2.78 14.70
C LEU A 751 -23.20 -3.89 14.52
N PHE A 752 -22.79 -5.15 14.40
CA PHE A 752 -23.70 -6.30 14.36
C PHE A 752 -24.39 -6.52 15.70
N GLU A 753 -23.63 -6.60 16.80
CA GLU A 753 -24.20 -6.89 18.12
C GLU A 753 -25.01 -5.72 18.69
N GLU A 754 -24.70 -4.48 18.32
CA GLU A 754 -25.47 -3.30 18.72
C GLU A 754 -26.68 -3.03 17.80
N GLY A 755 -26.91 -3.86 16.77
CA GLY A 755 -28.14 -3.87 15.99
C GLY A 755 -28.20 -2.87 14.84
N PHE A 756 -27.09 -2.27 14.43
CA PHE A 756 -27.07 -1.31 13.32
C PHE A 756 -27.39 -1.93 11.96
N PHE A 757 -27.36 -3.27 11.85
CA PHE A 757 -27.77 -4.03 10.66
C PHE A 757 -29.17 -4.65 10.78
N ASP A 758 -29.86 -4.46 11.91
CA ASP A 758 -31.20 -4.98 12.17
C ASP A 758 -32.27 -4.03 11.59
N PHE A 759 -32.42 -4.02 10.26
CA PHE A 759 -33.27 -3.02 9.62
C PHE A 759 -34.77 -3.29 9.83
N GLU A 760 -35.50 -2.25 10.23
CA GLU A 760 -36.97 -2.23 10.35
C GLU A 760 -37.57 -0.98 9.66
N PRO A 761 -37.39 -0.82 8.33
CA PRO A 761 -37.94 0.34 7.63
C PRO A 761 -39.47 0.25 7.53
N GLU A 762 -40.16 1.39 7.52
CA GLU A 762 -41.60 1.43 7.25
C GLU A 762 -41.94 0.89 5.85
N LYS A 763 -41.04 1.11 4.87
CA LYS A 763 -41.15 0.64 3.49
C LYS A 763 -39.77 0.39 2.90
N SER A 764 -39.57 -0.77 2.28
CA SER A 764 -38.35 -1.14 1.57
C SER A 764 -38.51 -1.06 0.05
N LEU A 765 -37.41 -1.13 -0.70
CA LEU A 765 -37.48 -1.33 -2.15
C LEU A 765 -38.04 -2.69 -2.52
N ASN A 766 -37.89 -3.71 -1.66
CA ASN A 766 -38.52 -5.01 -1.83
C ASN A 766 -40.06 -4.90 -1.87
N ASP A 767 -40.64 -4.02 -1.04
CA ASP A 767 -42.09 -3.76 -1.04
C ASP A 767 -42.55 -2.97 -2.28
N GLN A 768 -41.65 -2.14 -2.82
CA GLN A 768 -41.92 -1.32 -4.01
C GLN A 768 -41.80 -2.11 -5.31
N PHE A 769 -40.86 -3.05 -5.38
CA PHE A 769 -40.56 -3.87 -6.54
C PHE A 769 -40.64 -5.36 -6.19
N PRO A 770 -41.83 -5.88 -5.84
CA PRO A 770 -42.00 -7.27 -5.40
C PRO A 770 -41.64 -8.31 -6.48
N GLU A 771 -41.55 -7.89 -7.75
CA GLU A 771 -41.07 -8.72 -8.86
C GLU A 771 -39.55 -9.01 -8.82
N ILE A 772 -38.77 -8.19 -8.09
CA ILE A 772 -37.33 -8.41 -7.93
C ILE A 772 -37.12 -9.32 -6.73
N THR A 773 -36.98 -10.62 -7.01
CA THR A 773 -36.67 -11.62 -5.97
C THR A 773 -35.20 -11.61 -5.61
N THR A 774 -34.90 -11.43 -4.32
CA THR A 774 -33.54 -11.52 -3.77
C THR A 774 -33.08 -12.96 -3.58
N ARG A 775 -31.78 -13.19 -3.72
CA ARG A 775 -31.15 -14.47 -3.41
C ARG A 775 -30.96 -14.60 -1.90
N LYS A 776 -31.34 -15.76 -1.37
CA LYS A 776 -31.27 -16.07 0.07
C LYS A 776 -29.91 -16.65 0.46
N ILE A 777 -29.50 -16.41 1.70
CA ILE A 777 -28.19 -16.87 2.23
C ILE A 777 -28.06 -18.37 2.08
N ARG A 778 -29.11 -19.12 2.45
CA ARG A 778 -29.14 -20.59 2.33
C ARG A 778 -28.84 -21.09 0.92
N ASP A 779 -29.46 -20.47 -0.09
CA ASP A 779 -29.33 -20.90 -1.48
C ASP A 779 -27.94 -20.58 -2.01
N LEU A 780 -27.47 -19.36 -1.73
CA LEU A 780 -26.17 -18.85 -2.14
C LEU A 780 -24.99 -19.61 -1.50
N VAL A 781 -25.03 -19.81 -0.19
CA VAL A 781 -24.01 -20.56 0.56
C VAL A 781 -24.04 -22.03 0.17
N SER A 782 -25.21 -22.63 -0.05
CA SER A 782 -25.30 -24.00 -0.56
C SER A 782 -24.71 -24.14 -1.96
N GLU A 783 -25.00 -23.21 -2.88
CA GLU A 783 -24.42 -23.20 -4.22
C GLU A 783 -22.89 -23.07 -4.17
N ALA A 784 -22.39 -22.18 -3.32
CA ALA A 784 -20.97 -21.92 -3.18
C ALA A 784 -20.20 -23.11 -2.56
N TRP A 785 -20.73 -23.71 -1.49
CA TRP A 785 -19.92 -24.54 -0.59
C TRP A 785 -20.31 -26.00 -0.49
N ARG A 786 -21.47 -26.41 -1.04
CA ARG A 786 -21.94 -27.79 -0.91
C ARG A 786 -21.00 -28.77 -1.62
N GLY A 787 -20.50 -29.75 -0.87
CA GLY A 787 -19.65 -30.82 -1.39
C GLY A 787 -18.19 -30.41 -1.66
N LYS A 788 -17.77 -29.27 -1.11
CA LYS A 788 -16.38 -28.81 -1.14
C LYS A 788 -15.67 -29.08 0.18
#